data_AF-A0A2P6N9Q5-F1
#
_entry.id   AF-A0A2P6N9Q5-F1
#
_cell.length_a   1.000
_cell.length_b   1.000
_cell.length_c   1.000
_cell.angle_alpha   90.00
_cell.angle_beta   90.00
_cell.angle_gamma   90.00
#
_symmetry.space_group_name_H-M   'P 1'
#
loop_
_entity.id
_entity.type
_entity.pdbx_description
1 polymer ?
#
loop_
_entity_poly.entity_id
_entity_poly.type
_entity_poly.pdbx_seq_one_letter_code
_entity_poly.pdbx_strand_id
1 'polypeptide(L)'
;MSSEFEGKPITCRAAVAWEASKPLSIETVEVAPPKKGEVRIKLTATGVCHTDSYTLSGKDSEGVFPVILGHEGAGIVESIGEGVTSVKVGDHVIPLYTPECRECKFCKSGKTNLCSIIRATQGKGLMPDGTSRFTCNGKPIFHYMGCSTFSEYTVVAEISVAKINEKARLDRVCLLGCGITTGYGAVNNSAKVEKGANVAVFGLGCVGLGAIMGAHEAGAATIVGIDINAKKFAKAREFGATEIVNPKELPEGQTIQDYLINKYDGGMDYTFECIGNVDTMRAALESCHKGWGVSTIAGVAPAGTLIQTRPFQLVTGRVWKGTAFGGVKGRTELPGMVDRYLSGHLKVDEFVTGEYTLDKINDTFEAMHHGETKSHRSGVLRKAPAPYVCFCAKCIKKTSVHSTRRKTRKMQIRRAQRATLPATSRGLEDKGRSMSSVLVSFLETSDEETGGYDMPSFKRGHRKGHHAQTITLRTMVEIDMQYGRERSASGAAPVKATCENPITSPKAERHPRHWLLNYKIKKTLGEGNFGKVKLAVRKSDGQQFALKFIDHEKLKKSQYWTKFQREIEIHKTIDHPHIVKMIEVVEAPEHGYTCIVLEYLEGIDLLDFVLSQPESRLNPTTAGKIFAQILSAVRYLHNKGIAHRDLKLENIMVDPNGENPKLIDFGLANRFEANKLFRTPCGSPFYAAPEILKRQPYYGPSNDIWSLGVVLYSMMTGTIPWAGESGPEQLRNTLFGNWLDNVVIPVPVKRIFMRCFTVDYQLRATIQELEADPWVQLSMPVVKPRSRSLLKRISSALLTARSEKI
;
A
#
# COMPACT_ATOMS: atom_id res chain seq x y z
N MET A 1 32.57 41.30 5.95
CA MET A 1 33.82 40.54 5.74
C MET A 1 33.45 39.32 4.91
N SER A 2 34.04 39.13 3.74
CA SER A 2 33.85 37.93 2.91
C SER A 2 34.34 36.70 3.70
N SER A 3 33.62 35.59 3.65
CA SER A 3 34.11 34.35 4.28
C SER A 3 35.35 33.85 3.52
N GLU A 4 36.25 33.14 4.20
CA GLU A 4 37.43 32.52 3.57
C GLU A 4 37.06 31.57 2.41
N PHE A 5 35.83 31.02 2.46
CA PHE A 5 35.32 30.00 1.54
C PHE A 5 34.33 30.56 0.50
N GLU A 6 34.17 31.88 0.39
CA GLU A 6 33.27 32.50 -0.57
C GLU A 6 33.63 32.10 -2.00
N GLY A 7 32.64 31.60 -2.76
CA GLY A 7 32.83 31.11 -4.13
C GLY A 7 33.61 29.79 -4.27
N LYS A 8 34.02 29.15 -3.17
CA LYS A 8 34.81 27.91 -3.17
C LYS A 8 34.04 26.74 -2.54
N PRO A 9 34.29 25.48 -2.95
CA PRO A 9 33.80 24.32 -2.22
C PRO A 9 34.32 24.28 -0.78
N ILE A 10 33.53 23.73 0.14
CA ILE A 10 33.92 23.46 1.53
C ILE A 10 33.99 21.95 1.75
N THR A 11 35.09 21.48 2.30
CA THR A 11 35.19 20.11 2.80
C THR A 11 34.77 20.08 4.27
N CYS A 12 33.76 19.27 4.62
CA CYS A 12 33.26 19.17 5.99
C CYS A 12 32.70 17.79 6.32
N ARG A 13 32.34 17.55 7.59
CA ARG A 13 31.72 16.29 8.00
C ARG A 13 30.22 16.29 7.74
N ALA A 14 29.71 15.14 7.29
CA ALA A 14 28.27 14.88 7.17
C ALA A 14 27.94 13.42 7.49
N ALA A 15 26.72 13.17 7.96
CA ALA A 15 26.19 11.83 8.11
C ALA A 15 25.45 11.42 6.82
N VAL A 16 26.07 10.54 6.04
CA VAL A 16 25.57 10.07 4.75
C VAL A 16 24.83 8.75 4.93
N ALA A 17 23.58 8.69 4.46
CA ALA A 17 22.86 7.46 4.26
C ALA A 17 23.22 6.90 2.88
N TRP A 18 24.09 5.89 2.83
CA TRP A 18 24.50 5.27 1.56
C TRP A 18 23.41 4.38 0.97
N GLU A 19 22.66 3.69 1.81
CA GLU A 19 21.61 2.73 1.44
C GLU A 19 20.48 2.76 2.47
N ALA A 20 19.28 2.35 2.05
CA ALA A 20 18.15 2.17 2.95
C ALA A 20 18.44 1.09 4.02
N SER A 21 17.91 1.29 5.22
CA SER A 21 18.01 0.42 6.40
C SER A 21 19.45 0.13 6.86
N LYS A 22 20.43 0.93 6.44
CA LYS A 22 21.81 0.88 6.94
C LYS A 22 22.08 2.04 7.90
N PRO A 23 23.00 1.88 8.88
CA PRO A 23 23.46 2.99 9.69
C PRO A 23 24.04 4.11 8.83
N LEU A 24 23.92 5.35 9.30
CA LEU A 24 24.54 6.51 8.67
C LEU A 24 26.07 6.42 8.81
N SER A 25 26.79 6.76 7.75
CA SER A 25 28.25 6.86 7.78
C SER A 25 28.67 8.31 7.99
N ILE A 26 29.62 8.55 8.90
CA ILE A 26 30.22 9.89 9.05
C ILE A 26 31.31 10.01 7.99
N GLU A 27 31.03 10.80 6.96
CA GLU A 27 31.90 11.01 5.81
C GLU A 27 32.46 12.42 5.82
N THR A 28 33.61 12.58 5.15
CA THR A 28 34.08 13.90 4.72
C THR A 28 33.52 14.17 3.33
N VAL A 29 32.66 15.18 3.22
CA VAL A 29 31.97 15.56 1.98
C VAL A 29 32.44 16.92 1.49
N GLU A 30 32.32 17.14 0.19
CA GLU A 30 32.52 18.44 -0.44
C GLU A 30 31.16 19.10 -0.67
N VAL A 31 31.02 20.34 -0.20
CA VAL A 31 29.84 21.19 -0.33
C VAL A 31 30.16 22.32 -1.29
N ALA A 32 29.59 22.25 -2.49
CA ALA A 32 29.75 23.27 -3.53
C ALA A 32 29.29 24.67 -3.04
N PRO A 33 29.82 25.76 -3.60
CA PRO A 33 29.31 27.11 -3.31
C PRO A 33 27.86 27.26 -3.76
N PRO A 34 27.08 28.17 -3.14
CA PRO A 34 25.71 28.43 -3.55
C PRO A 34 25.67 29.07 -4.94
N LYS A 35 24.79 28.60 -5.81
CA LYS A 35 24.49 29.23 -7.11
C LYS A 35 23.42 30.30 -6.95
N LYS A 36 23.00 30.90 -8.07
CA LYS A 36 21.93 31.91 -8.12
C LYS A 36 20.69 31.49 -7.32
N GLY A 37 20.25 32.35 -6.41
CA GLY A 37 19.08 32.11 -5.55
C GLY A 37 19.28 31.07 -4.45
N GLU A 38 20.53 30.68 -4.13
CA GLU A 38 20.85 29.69 -3.11
C GLU A 38 21.67 30.31 -1.95
N VAL A 39 21.59 29.67 -0.80
CA VAL A 39 22.23 30.11 0.44
C VAL A 39 23.00 28.93 1.03
N ARG A 40 24.28 29.13 1.36
CA ARG A 40 25.06 28.15 2.12
C ARG A 40 25.05 28.50 3.59
N ILE A 41 24.69 27.53 4.42
CA ILE A 41 24.48 27.71 5.86
C ILE A 41 25.47 26.84 6.61
N LYS A 42 26.18 27.43 7.57
CA LYS A 42 26.94 26.71 8.58
C LYS A 42 25.99 26.25 9.68
N LEU A 43 25.75 24.96 9.79
CA LEU A 43 24.82 24.45 10.79
C LEU A 43 25.47 24.43 12.17
N THR A 44 24.71 24.90 13.16
CA THR A 44 25.10 24.89 14.58
C THR A 44 24.40 23.77 15.33
N ALA A 45 23.16 23.46 14.95
CA ALA A 45 22.45 22.33 15.50
C ALA A 45 21.43 21.74 14.54
N THR A 46 21.10 20.47 14.75
CA THR A 46 20.05 19.76 14.02
C THR A 46 19.22 18.87 14.94
N GLY A 47 17.91 18.82 14.73
CA GLY A 47 17.01 17.83 15.33
C GLY A 47 17.04 16.51 14.57
N VAL A 48 16.72 15.40 15.25
CA VAL A 48 16.43 14.09 14.63
C VAL A 48 14.97 13.77 14.83
N CYS A 49 14.27 13.48 13.73
CA CYS A 49 12.83 13.25 13.74
C CYS A 49 12.46 11.91 13.09
N HIS A 50 11.25 11.43 13.38
CA HIS A 50 10.73 10.19 12.81
C HIS A 50 10.67 10.23 11.28
N THR A 51 10.49 11.41 10.68
CA THR A 51 10.50 11.59 9.22
C THR A 51 11.84 11.14 8.61
N ASP A 52 12.97 11.51 9.24
CA ASP A 52 14.30 11.11 8.77
C ASP A 52 14.47 9.58 8.88
N SER A 53 13.96 8.97 9.96
CA SER A 53 14.01 7.51 10.17
C SER A 53 13.12 6.76 9.17
N TYR A 54 11.96 7.32 8.82
CA TYR A 54 11.05 6.73 7.85
C TYR A 54 11.71 6.64 6.47
N THR A 55 12.34 7.73 6.01
CA THR A 55 13.12 7.70 4.76
C THR A 55 14.32 6.75 4.90
N LEU A 56 15.08 6.81 5.99
CA LEU A 56 16.21 5.91 6.23
C LEU A 56 15.79 4.43 6.18
N SER A 57 14.59 4.08 6.63
CA SER A 57 14.08 2.71 6.58
C SER A 57 13.79 2.19 5.17
N GLY A 58 13.76 3.05 4.15
CA GLY A 58 13.42 2.70 2.77
C GLY A 58 11.91 2.54 2.52
N LYS A 59 11.07 2.94 3.48
CA LYS A 59 9.60 2.90 3.34
C LYS A 59 9.02 4.13 2.63
N ASP A 60 9.81 5.19 2.54
CA ASP A 60 9.45 6.42 1.84
C ASP A 60 9.52 6.20 0.32
N SER A 61 8.40 6.39 -0.37
CA SER A 61 8.33 6.28 -1.83
C SER A 61 9.13 7.35 -2.58
N GLU A 62 9.43 8.48 -1.92
CA GLU A 62 10.32 9.53 -2.46
C GLU A 62 11.78 9.34 -2.03
N GLY A 63 12.09 8.31 -1.22
CA GLY A 63 13.44 8.07 -0.73
C GLY A 63 14.44 7.77 -1.84
N VAL A 64 15.51 8.57 -1.90
CA VAL A 64 16.63 8.40 -2.84
C VAL A 64 17.94 8.30 -2.07
N PHE A 65 18.85 7.43 -2.52
CA PHE A 65 20.15 7.18 -1.88
C PHE A 65 21.26 7.21 -2.95
N PRO A 66 22.49 7.62 -2.61
CA PRO A 66 22.95 8.07 -1.30
C PRO A 66 22.50 9.50 -0.98
N VAL A 67 22.21 9.80 0.29
CA VAL A 67 21.58 11.08 0.71
C VAL A 67 22.12 11.57 2.05
N ILE A 68 22.19 12.90 2.23
CA ILE A 68 22.34 13.52 3.55
C ILE A 68 20.95 13.90 4.06
N LEU A 69 20.47 13.21 5.09
CA LEU A 69 19.16 13.43 5.73
C LEU A 69 19.16 14.70 6.62
N GLY A 70 18.10 14.89 7.39
CA GLY A 70 17.94 16.00 8.32
C GLY A 70 17.18 17.17 7.71
N HIS A 71 16.18 17.64 8.44
CA HIS A 71 15.32 18.76 8.04
C HIS A 71 15.00 19.74 9.19
N GLU A 72 15.54 19.50 10.39
CA GLU A 72 15.32 20.34 11.58
C GLU A 72 16.62 21.08 11.94
N GLY A 73 17.05 22.04 11.14
CA GLY A 73 18.34 22.72 11.32
C GLY A 73 18.22 24.12 11.92
N ALA A 74 19.29 24.60 12.55
CA ALA A 74 19.52 26.03 12.73
C ALA A 74 21.00 26.36 12.58
N GLY A 75 21.29 27.50 11.98
CA GLY A 75 22.65 27.86 11.60
C GLY A 75 22.82 29.32 11.28
N ILE A 76 23.99 29.62 10.73
CA ILE A 76 24.41 30.97 10.35
C ILE A 76 24.72 30.95 8.86
N VAL A 77 24.24 31.95 8.12
CA VAL A 77 24.55 32.10 6.70
C VAL A 77 26.05 32.31 6.52
N GLU A 78 26.68 31.42 5.76
CA GLU A 78 28.11 31.47 5.46
C GLU A 78 28.39 32.22 4.16
N SER A 79 27.63 31.93 3.10
CA SER A 79 27.70 32.63 1.82
C SER A 79 26.35 32.61 1.11
N ILE A 80 26.17 33.54 0.17
CA ILE A 80 24.95 33.67 -0.63
C ILE A 80 25.31 33.65 -2.11
N GLY A 81 24.45 33.06 -2.93
CA GLY A 81 24.59 33.10 -4.38
C GLY A 81 24.00 34.36 -5.01
N GLU A 82 24.21 34.51 -6.32
CA GLU A 82 23.70 35.65 -7.10
C GLU A 82 22.19 35.86 -6.89
N GLY A 83 21.76 37.10 -6.71
CA GLY A 83 20.34 37.48 -6.65
C GLY A 83 19.65 37.22 -5.31
N VAL A 84 20.33 36.63 -4.33
CA VAL A 84 19.80 36.51 -2.96
C VAL A 84 19.75 37.88 -2.30
N THR A 85 18.60 38.21 -1.71
CA THR A 85 18.36 39.53 -1.09
C THR A 85 17.70 39.45 0.28
N SER A 86 17.06 38.33 0.61
CA SER A 86 16.30 38.18 1.86
C SER A 86 17.13 37.83 3.09
N VAL A 87 18.38 37.40 2.89
CA VAL A 87 19.36 37.11 3.95
C VAL A 87 20.75 37.58 3.52
N LYS A 88 21.64 37.80 4.50
CA LYS A 88 23.05 38.11 4.27
C LYS A 88 23.96 37.21 5.12
N VAL A 89 25.24 37.16 4.76
CA VAL A 89 26.28 36.48 5.56
C VAL A 89 26.23 36.94 7.02
N GLY A 90 26.28 35.98 7.94
CA GLY A 90 26.17 36.20 9.38
C GLY A 90 24.75 36.20 9.93
N ASP A 91 23.70 36.26 9.09
CA ASP A 91 22.32 36.15 9.59
C ASP A 91 22.08 34.75 10.18
N HIS A 92 21.38 34.70 11.32
CA HIS A 92 20.91 33.45 11.92
C HIS A 92 19.65 32.97 11.21
N VAL A 93 19.60 31.67 10.88
CA VAL A 93 18.58 31.12 10.00
C VAL A 93 18.14 29.71 10.39
N ILE A 94 16.91 29.38 10.01
CA ILE A 94 16.35 28.02 10.01
C ILE A 94 16.02 27.63 8.57
N PRO A 95 16.63 26.56 8.01
CA PRO A 95 16.20 26.00 6.72
C PRO A 95 14.80 25.38 6.84
N LEU A 96 14.01 25.52 5.78
CA LEU A 96 12.60 25.13 5.72
C LEU A 96 12.39 24.08 4.64
N TYR A 97 11.81 22.95 5.01
CA TYR A 97 11.39 21.95 4.04
C TYR A 97 10.13 22.37 3.27
N THR A 98 9.34 23.30 3.81
CA THR A 98 8.25 23.97 3.10
C THR A 98 8.71 25.35 2.65
N PRO A 99 9.00 25.55 1.34
CA PRO A 99 9.44 26.86 0.86
C PRO A 99 8.31 27.89 0.94
N GLU A 100 8.68 29.17 0.87
CA GLU A 100 7.75 30.28 0.74
C GLU A 100 8.29 31.30 -0.28
N CYS A 101 7.91 31.13 -1.55
CA CYS A 101 8.39 32.01 -2.62
C CYS A 101 7.65 33.35 -2.72
N ARG A 102 6.47 33.47 -2.08
CA ARG A 102 5.58 34.66 -2.11
C ARG A 102 4.99 35.01 -3.48
N GLU A 103 5.49 34.41 -4.56
CA GLU A 103 5.08 34.75 -5.93
C GLU A 103 4.11 33.78 -6.59
N CYS A 104 4.14 32.49 -6.21
CA CYS A 104 3.29 31.49 -6.86
C CYS A 104 1.82 31.61 -6.44
N LYS A 105 0.91 31.02 -7.24
CA LYS A 105 -0.54 31.03 -6.98
C LYS A 105 -0.90 30.56 -5.58
N PHE A 106 -0.17 29.60 -5.01
CA PHE A 106 -0.43 29.07 -3.68
C PHE A 106 -0.06 30.10 -2.59
N CYS A 107 1.15 30.67 -2.64
CA CYS A 107 1.59 31.68 -1.68
C CYS A 107 0.70 32.94 -1.69
N LYS A 108 0.26 33.37 -2.89
CA LYS A 108 -0.61 34.53 -3.09
C LYS A 108 -2.08 34.28 -2.74
N SER A 109 -2.51 33.02 -2.61
CA SER A 109 -3.94 32.68 -2.44
C SER A 109 -4.55 33.14 -1.11
N GLY A 110 -3.75 33.31 -0.07
CA GLY A 110 -4.22 33.50 1.31
C GLY A 110 -4.89 32.26 1.93
N LYS A 111 -4.89 31.11 1.24
CA LYS A 111 -5.64 29.89 1.64
C LYS A 111 -4.75 28.72 2.06
N THR A 112 -3.43 28.79 1.81
CA THR A 112 -2.50 27.68 2.08
C THR A 112 -1.07 28.18 2.29
N ASN A 113 -0.24 27.36 2.94
CA ASN A 113 1.21 27.53 3.04
C ASN A 113 2.01 26.66 2.04
N LEU A 114 1.34 25.87 1.18
CA LEU A 114 1.98 24.90 0.29
C LEU A 114 2.55 25.55 -0.98
N CYS A 115 3.76 26.11 -0.90
CA CYS A 115 4.49 26.57 -2.07
C CYS A 115 4.93 25.39 -2.96
N SER A 116 4.72 25.50 -4.28
CA SER A 116 5.00 24.41 -5.22
C SER A 116 6.23 24.62 -6.11
N ILE A 117 6.88 25.79 -6.06
CA ILE A 117 7.78 26.24 -7.13
C ILE A 117 9.05 25.38 -7.30
N ILE A 118 9.55 24.77 -6.22
CA ILE A 118 10.72 23.87 -6.25
C ILE A 118 10.37 22.41 -5.92
N ARG A 119 9.07 22.07 -5.74
CA ARG A 119 8.67 20.74 -5.26
C ARG A 119 9.14 19.62 -6.20
N ALA A 120 9.15 19.87 -7.51
CA ALA A 120 9.51 18.89 -8.54
C ALA A 120 11.00 18.48 -8.50
N THR A 121 11.90 19.35 -8.05
CA THR A 121 13.33 19.03 -7.88
C THR A 121 13.62 18.61 -6.45
N GLN A 122 13.03 19.29 -5.47
CA GLN A 122 13.17 18.99 -4.04
C GLN A 122 12.77 17.53 -3.72
N GLY A 123 11.65 17.04 -4.26
CA GLY A 123 11.20 15.64 -4.10
C GLY A 123 12.08 14.61 -4.80
N LYS A 124 13.02 15.05 -5.66
CA LYS A 124 14.05 14.19 -6.29
C LYS A 124 15.41 14.32 -5.60
N GLY A 125 15.48 15.05 -4.49
CA GLY A 125 16.72 15.32 -3.77
C GLY A 125 17.68 16.25 -4.50
N LEU A 126 17.17 17.21 -5.28
CA LEU A 126 17.95 18.12 -6.12
C LEU A 126 17.61 19.58 -5.83
N MET A 127 18.58 20.46 -6.09
CA MET A 127 18.41 21.92 -6.04
C MET A 127 17.50 22.42 -7.18
N PRO A 128 17.06 23.69 -7.20
CA PRO A 128 16.18 24.22 -8.25
C PRO A 128 16.72 24.07 -9.68
N ASP A 129 18.05 23.99 -9.85
CA ASP A 129 18.72 23.76 -11.14
C ASP A 129 18.82 22.28 -11.54
N GLY A 130 18.26 21.37 -10.73
CA GLY A 130 18.29 19.93 -10.98
C GLY A 130 19.61 19.25 -10.66
N THR A 131 20.54 19.90 -9.94
CA THR A 131 21.80 19.27 -9.52
C THR A 131 21.93 19.18 -8.00
N SER A 132 22.86 18.37 -7.51
CA SER A 132 23.24 18.38 -6.09
C SER A 132 24.32 19.44 -5.81
N ARG A 133 24.56 19.71 -4.52
CA ARG A 133 25.66 20.51 -3.99
C ARG A 133 26.62 19.67 -3.15
N PHE A 134 26.34 18.38 -2.97
CA PHE A 134 27.14 17.47 -2.18
C PHE A 134 27.83 16.44 -3.08
N THR A 135 29.12 16.26 -2.84
CA THR A 135 29.92 15.16 -3.39
C THR A 135 30.68 14.45 -2.28
N CYS A 136 30.82 13.14 -2.39
CA CYS A 136 31.66 12.33 -1.51
C CYS A 136 32.46 11.36 -2.37
N ASN A 137 33.80 11.42 -2.30
CA ASN A 137 34.69 10.61 -3.13
C ASN A 137 34.36 10.69 -4.64
N GLY A 138 34.08 11.91 -5.13
CA GLY A 138 33.72 12.17 -6.52
C GLY A 138 32.31 11.72 -6.94
N LYS A 139 31.51 11.13 -6.04
CA LYS A 139 30.13 10.72 -6.31
C LYS A 139 29.13 11.76 -5.79
N PRO A 140 28.07 12.09 -6.55
CA PRO A 140 27.03 13.00 -6.06
C PRO A 140 26.23 12.35 -4.93
N ILE A 141 25.91 13.13 -3.90
CA ILE A 141 25.04 12.75 -2.79
C ILE A 141 23.77 13.60 -2.89
N PHE A 142 22.60 13.00 -2.78
CA PHE A 142 21.33 13.73 -2.89
C PHE A 142 21.07 14.62 -1.67
N HIS A 143 20.28 15.67 -1.92
CA HIS A 143 19.68 16.48 -0.86
C HIS A 143 18.44 15.78 -0.30
N TYR A 144 18.06 16.15 0.92
CA TYR A 144 16.87 15.67 1.60
C TYR A 144 15.98 16.83 2.00
N MET A 145 14.72 16.80 1.53
CA MET A 145 13.71 17.81 1.81
C MET A 145 14.16 19.26 1.53
N GLY A 146 15.18 19.46 0.70
CA GLY A 146 15.79 20.79 0.45
C GLY A 146 16.47 21.41 1.67
N CYS A 147 16.88 20.59 2.65
CA CYS A 147 17.52 21.04 3.90
C CYS A 147 18.85 20.33 4.17
N SER A 148 18.87 18.99 4.18
CA SER A 148 20.08 18.17 4.43
C SER A 148 20.90 18.61 5.64
N THR A 149 20.26 18.64 6.81
CA THR A 149 20.84 19.24 8.02
C THR A 149 21.76 18.32 8.81
N PHE A 150 21.95 17.06 8.40
CA PHE A 150 22.96 16.18 8.98
C PHE A 150 24.36 16.41 8.38
N SER A 151 24.74 17.68 8.27
CA SER A 151 26.03 18.14 7.74
C SER A 151 26.45 19.42 8.47
N GLU A 152 27.75 19.65 8.59
CA GLU A 152 28.30 20.91 9.12
C GLU A 152 27.96 22.11 8.22
N TYR A 153 27.85 21.89 6.91
CA TYR A 153 27.39 22.89 5.95
C TYR A 153 26.36 22.31 5.00
N THR A 154 25.35 23.10 4.66
CA THR A 154 24.34 22.74 3.65
C THR A 154 24.07 23.91 2.73
N VAL A 155 23.55 23.63 1.53
CA VAL A 155 23.10 24.63 0.57
C VAL A 155 21.61 24.44 0.34
N VAL A 156 20.85 25.52 0.47
CA VAL A 156 19.39 25.53 0.34
C VAL A 156 18.94 26.65 -0.58
N ALA A 157 17.74 26.54 -1.14
CA ALA A 157 17.15 27.63 -1.91
C ALA A 157 16.81 28.80 -0.98
N GLU A 158 17.01 30.05 -1.40
CA GLU A 158 16.70 31.24 -0.60
C GLU A 158 15.25 31.26 -0.10
N ILE A 159 14.33 30.79 -0.94
CA ILE A 159 12.90 30.68 -0.60
C ILE A 159 12.60 29.63 0.49
N SER A 160 13.60 28.86 0.91
CA SER A 160 13.55 27.89 2.00
C SER A 160 14.35 28.35 3.22
N VAL A 161 14.63 29.66 3.38
CA VAL A 161 15.40 30.19 4.50
C VAL A 161 14.55 31.17 5.32
N ALA A 162 14.26 30.81 6.58
CA ALA A 162 13.70 31.73 7.57
C ALA A 162 14.83 32.45 8.31
N LYS A 163 14.91 33.78 8.18
CA LYS A 163 15.77 34.62 9.00
C LYS A 163 15.16 34.78 10.39
N ILE A 164 15.96 34.58 11.43
CA ILE A 164 15.51 34.61 12.82
C ILE A 164 16.31 35.59 13.66
N ASN A 165 15.84 35.84 14.87
CA ASN A 165 16.49 36.70 15.85
C ASN A 165 17.86 36.11 16.25
N GLU A 166 18.92 36.90 16.11
CA GLU A 166 20.31 36.49 16.37
C GLU A 166 20.57 36.10 17.84
N LYS A 167 19.74 36.58 18.77
CA LYS A 167 19.82 36.23 20.20
C LYS A 167 19.31 34.82 20.49
N ALA A 168 18.61 34.19 19.54
CA ALA A 168 18.07 32.86 19.71
C ALA A 168 19.17 31.80 19.78
N ARG A 169 19.00 30.89 20.74
CA ARG A 169 19.82 29.69 20.89
C ARG A 169 19.56 28.72 19.74
N LEU A 170 20.51 28.63 18.80
CA LEU A 170 20.40 27.77 17.61
C LEU A 170 20.26 26.28 17.97
N ASP A 171 20.84 25.86 19.10
CA ASP A 171 20.69 24.51 19.68
C ASP A 171 19.32 24.23 20.31
N ARG A 172 18.39 25.19 20.22
CA ARG A 172 17.00 25.06 20.69
C ARG A 172 16.04 25.31 19.54
N VAL A 173 16.18 26.44 18.86
CA VAL A 173 15.24 26.84 17.81
C VAL A 173 15.32 25.99 16.55
N CYS A 174 16.34 25.12 16.40
CA CYS A 174 16.36 24.11 15.34
C CYS A 174 15.10 23.22 15.32
N LEU A 175 14.49 22.96 16.49
CA LEU A 175 13.25 22.19 16.63
C LEU A 175 12.00 22.91 16.09
N LEU A 176 12.07 24.23 15.88
CA LEU A 176 11.00 24.99 15.22
C LEU A 176 10.97 24.73 13.70
N GLY A 177 12.00 24.08 13.15
CA GLY A 177 12.04 23.69 11.74
C GLY A 177 11.02 22.61 11.34
N CYS A 178 10.41 21.88 12.28
CA CYS A 178 9.40 20.87 11.96
C CYS A 178 8.39 20.59 13.08
N GLY A 179 8.70 19.71 14.04
CA GLY A 179 7.71 19.07 14.91
C GLY A 179 6.90 20.03 15.79
N ILE A 180 7.58 20.96 16.47
CA ILE A 180 6.93 21.94 17.36
C ILE A 180 5.97 22.83 16.56
N THR A 181 6.47 23.41 15.47
CA THR A 181 5.72 24.30 14.57
C THR A 181 4.52 23.59 13.96
N THR A 182 4.69 22.31 13.58
CA THR A 182 3.60 21.51 13.01
C THR A 182 2.46 21.32 13.99
N GLY A 183 2.76 20.87 15.22
CA GLY A 183 1.74 20.65 16.24
C GLY A 183 1.06 21.94 16.69
N TYR A 184 1.87 22.97 16.98
CA TYR A 184 1.38 24.27 17.43
C TYR A 184 0.49 24.95 16.38
N GLY A 185 0.94 24.98 15.13
CA GLY A 185 0.17 25.55 14.02
C GLY A 185 -1.06 24.71 13.65
N ALA A 186 -1.03 23.38 13.83
CA ALA A 186 -2.22 22.55 13.62
C ALA A 186 -3.41 23.07 14.44
N VAL A 187 -3.17 23.46 15.68
CA VAL A 187 -4.17 24.04 16.57
C VAL A 187 -4.53 25.46 16.15
N ASN A 188 -3.54 26.34 16.07
CA ASN A 188 -3.78 27.79 16.00
C ASN A 188 -4.11 28.30 14.60
N ASN A 189 -3.61 27.63 13.55
CA ASN A 189 -3.79 28.06 12.17
C ASN A 189 -4.80 27.17 11.43
N SER A 190 -4.63 25.85 11.48
CA SER A 190 -5.41 24.89 10.67
C SER A 190 -6.78 24.57 11.27
N ALA A 191 -6.81 24.28 12.57
CA ALA A 191 -8.06 24.03 13.31
C ALA A 191 -8.71 25.32 13.80
N LYS A 192 -7.89 26.30 14.22
CA LYS A 192 -8.31 27.57 14.86
C LYS A 192 -9.12 27.33 16.13
N VAL A 193 -8.57 26.51 17.01
CA VAL A 193 -9.22 26.14 18.28
C VAL A 193 -9.61 27.39 19.08
N GLU A 194 -10.88 27.45 19.49
CA GLU A 194 -11.40 28.51 20.34
C GLU A 194 -11.19 28.24 21.84
N LYS A 195 -11.21 29.34 22.60
CA LYS A 195 -11.22 29.30 24.06
C LYS A 195 -12.42 28.51 24.57
N GLY A 196 -12.18 27.62 25.52
CA GLY A 196 -13.20 26.78 26.15
C GLY A 196 -13.42 25.43 25.48
N ALA A 197 -12.79 25.16 24.33
CA ALA A 197 -12.98 23.91 23.60
C ALA A 197 -12.43 22.67 24.33
N ASN A 198 -13.01 21.51 24.03
CA ASN A 198 -12.51 20.18 24.40
C ASN A 198 -11.63 19.62 23.28
N VAL A 199 -10.36 19.39 23.58
CA VAL A 199 -9.34 18.93 22.62
C VAL A 199 -8.84 17.54 22.98
N ALA A 200 -8.75 16.62 22.02
CA ALA A 200 -8.01 15.36 22.17
C ALA A 200 -6.81 15.29 21.23
N VAL A 201 -5.66 14.85 21.74
CA VAL A 201 -4.41 14.70 20.98
C VAL A 201 -3.96 13.25 21.02
N PHE A 202 -4.00 12.60 19.86
CA PHE A 202 -3.56 11.22 19.65
C PHE A 202 -2.08 11.20 19.31
N GLY A 203 -1.27 10.61 20.19
CA GLY A 203 0.18 10.53 20.09
C GLY A 203 0.87 11.68 20.83
N LEU A 204 1.70 11.35 21.82
CA LEU A 204 2.37 12.33 22.70
C LEU A 204 3.87 12.44 22.40
N GLY A 205 4.22 12.49 21.11
CA GLY A 205 5.56 12.84 20.63
C GLY A 205 5.73 14.36 20.46
N CYS A 206 6.78 14.78 19.74
CA CYS A 206 7.09 16.20 19.51
C CYS A 206 5.89 17.00 18.96
N VAL A 207 5.26 16.49 17.89
CA VAL A 207 4.09 17.11 17.25
C VAL A 207 2.90 17.18 18.22
N GLY A 208 2.60 16.08 18.92
CA GLY A 208 1.48 16.03 19.87
C GLY A 208 1.67 16.96 21.07
N LEU A 209 2.89 17.07 21.61
CA LEU A 209 3.22 18.02 22.67
C LEU A 209 3.14 19.47 22.16
N GLY A 210 3.52 19.73 20.90
CA GLY A 210 3.29 21.01 20.24
C GLY A 210 1.79 21.35 20.12
N ALA A 211 0.95 20.37 19.78
CA ALA A 211 -0.50 20.55 19.74
C ALA A 211 -1.09 20.78 21.15
N ILE A 212 -0.64 20.07 22.18
CA ILE A 212 -1.06 20.33 23.56
C ILE A 212 -0.70 21.76 23.99
N MET A 213 0.53 22.20 23.70
CA MET A 213 0.96 23.57 23.98
C MET A 213 0.10 24.61 23.26
N GLY A 214 -0.17 24.40 21.98
CA GLY A 214 -1.05 25.28 21.20
C GLY A 214 -2.46 25.34 21.78
N ALA A 215 -3.03 24.18 22.14
CA ALA A 215 -4.39 24.11 22.70
C ALA A 215 -4.48 24.78 24.08
N HIS A 216 -3.45 24.63 24.91
CA HIS A 216 -3.37 25.28 26.21
C HIS A 216 -3.36 26.80 26.06
N GLU A 217 -2.56 27.31 25.12
CA GLU A 217 -2.49 28.74 24.86
C GLU A 217 -3.76 29.31 24.23
N ALA A 218 -4.41 28.56 23.33
CA ALA A 218 -5.72 28.91 22.79
C ALA A 218 -6.81 28.99 23.87
N GLY A 219 -6.53 28.49 25.09
CA GLY A 219 -7.45 28.51 26.22
C GLY A 219 -8.49 27.40 26.17
N ALA A 220 -8.17 26.26 25.57
CA ALA A 220 -9.01 25.06 25.63
C ALA A 220 -9.31 24.69 27.09
N ALA A 221 -10.58 24.34 27.39
CA ALA A 221 -10.99 23.98 28.75
C ALA A 221 -10.48 22.60 29.12
N THR A 222 -10.51 21.67 28.17
CA THR A 222 -10.05 20.29 28.36
C THR A 222 -9.06 19.92 27.27
N ILE A 223 -7.95 19.29 27.67
CA ILE A 223 -6.93 18.79 26.76
C ILE A 223 -6.59 17.35 27.17
N VAL A 224 -7.09 16.39 26.40
CA VAL A 224 -6.91 14.95 26.61
C VAL A 224 -5.72 14.45 25.81
N GLY A 225 -4.63 14.08 26.48
CA GLY A 225 -3.48 13.43 25.85
C GLY A 225 -3.64 11.92 25.76
N ILE A 226 -3.54 11.34 24.56
CA ILE A 226 -3.79 9.91 24.32
C ILE A 226 -2.52 9.25 23.80
N ASP A 227 -1.99 8.26 24.51
CA ASP A 227 -0.83 7.47 24.07
C ASP A 227 -0.82 6.09 24.73
N ILE A 228 -0.33 5.08 24.01
CA ILE A 228 -0.18 3.72 24.56
C ILE A 228 0.97 3.58 25.56
N ASN A 229 1.86 4.58 25.62
CA ASN A 229 3.02 4.60 26.49
C ASN A 229 2.81 5.59 27.65
N ALA A 230 2.38 5.07 28.80
CA ALA A 230 2.12 5.87 29.99
C ALA A 230 3.31 6.71 30.48
N LYS A 231 4.56 6.36 30.10
CA LYS A 231 5.76 7.18 30.42
C LYS A 231 5.71 8.58 29.79
N LYS A 232 4.87 8.84 28.79
CA LYS A 232 4.74 10.17 28.14
C LYS A 232 3.84 11.13 28.92
N PHE A 233 2.99 10.62 29.81
CA PHE A 233 1.90 11.38 30.41
C PHE A 233 2.34 12.51 31.33
N ALA A 234 3.40 12.31 32.12
CA ALA A 234 3.94 13.38 32.97
C ALA A 234 4.38 14.59 32.13
N LYS A 235 5.01 14.34 30.98
CA LYS A 235 5.45 15.40 30.08
C LYS A 235 4.26 16.06 29.39
N ALA A 236 3.26 15.31 28.95
CA ALA A 236 2.04 15.89 28.40
C ALA A 236 1.35 16.87 29.37
N ARG A 237 1.29 16.54 30.67
CA ARG A 237 0.76 17.45 31.71
C ARG A 237 1.58 18.72 31.87
N GLU A 238 2.91 18.62 31.84
CA GLU A 238 3.81 19.78 31.87
C GLU A 238 3.56 20.74 30.70
N PHE A 239 3.13 20.23 29.56
CA PHE A 239 2.81 21.00 28.36
C PHE A 239 1.38 21.57 28.33
N GLY A 240 0.50 21.14 29.23
CA GLY A 240 -0.86 21.66 29.36
C GLY A 240 -1.98 20.61 29.28
N ALA A 241 -1.67 19.32 29.12
CA ALA A 241 -2.70 18.30 29.13
C ALA A 241 -3.42 18.23 30.49
N THR A 242 -4.73 18.44 30.50
CA THR A 242 -5.56 18.34 31.70
C THR A 242 -5.86 16.88 32.05
N GLU A 243 -5.94 16.03 31.03
CA GLU A 243 -6.21 14.60 31.16
C GLU A 243 -5.28 13.75 30.31
N ILE A 244 -5.19 12.46 30.68
CA ILE A 244 -4.37 11.47 30.00
C ILE A 244 -5.15 10.16 29.88
N VAL A 245 -5.03 9.47 28.75
CA VAL A 245 -5.69 8.19 28.51
C VAL A 245 -4.73 7.24 27.82
N ASN A 246 -4.62 6.01 28.35
CA ASN A 246 -4.01 4.89 27.66
C ASN A 246 -5.12 4.01 27.09
N PRO A 247 -5.28 3.91 25.75
CA PRO A 247 -6.30 3.06 25.15
C PRO A 247 -6.23 1.58 25.56
N LYS A 248 -5.06 1.09 26.01
CA LYS A 248 -4.87 -0.29 26.47
C LYS A 248 -5.40 -0.54 27.89
N GLU A 249 -5.71 0.52 28.64
CA GLU A 249 -6.21 0.45 30.01
C GLU A 249 -7.73 0.69 30.08
N LEU A 250 -8.40 0.83 28.94
CA LEU A 250 -9.85 0.94 28.86
C LEU A 250 -10.52 -0.41 29.14
N PRO A 251 -11.75 -0.42 29.70
CA PRO A 251 -12.55 -1.63 29.86
C PRO A 251 -12.64 -2.46 28.58
N GLU A 252 -12.68 -3.78 28.72
CA GLU A 252 -12.76 -4.70 27.58
C GLU A 252 -13.98 -4.38 26.70
N GLY A 253 -13.73 -4.27 25.38
CA GLY A 253 -14.76 -3.91 24.40
C GLY A 253 -15.06 -2.42 24.27
N GLN A 254 -14.54 -1.56 25.17
CA GLN A 254 -14.69 -0.12 25.05
C GLN A 254 -13.59 0.48 24.16
N THR A 255 -13.99 1.12 23.06
CA THR A 255 -13.04 1.80 22.18
C THR A 255 -12.67 3.20 22.71
N ILE A 256 -11.56 3.77 22.23
CA ILE A 256 -11.17 5.14 22.62
C ILE A 256 -12.21 6.18 22.16
N GLN A 257 -12.86 5.92 21.02
CA GLN A 257 -13.94 6.75 20.49
C GLN A 257 -15.13 6.76 21.44
N ASP A 258 -15.61 5.58 21.83
CA ASP A 258 -16.75 5.44 22.75
C ASP A 258 -16.42 6.05 24.11
N TYR A 259 -15.18 5.89 24.60
CA TYR A 259 -14.73 6.53 25.84
C TYR A 259 -14.86 8.06 25.78
N LEU A 260 -14.34 8.68 24.72
CA LEU A 260 -14.37 10.14 24.57
C LEU A 260 -15.79 10.66 24.34
N ILE A 261 -16.59 9.98 23.50
CA ILE A 261 -17.99 10.35 23.24
C ILE A 261 -18.80 10.32 24.53
N ASN A 262 -18.69 9.25 25.32
CA ASN A 262 -19.46 9.10 26.55
C ASN A 262 -19.02 10.08 27.64
N LYS A 263 -17.72 10.40 27.71
CA LYS A 263 -17.18 11.28 28.74
C LYS A 263 -17.46 12.76 28.45
N TYR A 264 -17.48 13.14 27.18
CA TYR A 264 -17.61 14.53 26.74
C TYR A 264 -18.92 14.78 26.00
N ASP A 265 -20.01 14.17 26.50
CA ASP A 265 -21.40 14.39 26.07
C ASP A 265 -21.59 14.50 24.55
N GLY A 266 -20.99 13.58 23.79
CA GLY A 266 -21.10 13.58 22.32
C GLY A 266 -19.76 13.65 21.58
N GLY A 267 -18.66 13.96 22.26
CA GLY A 267 -17.30 13.88 21.73
C GLY A 267 -16.50 15.18 21.85
N MET A 268 -15.33 15.23 21.22
CA MET A 268 -14.40 16.35 21.31
C MET A 268 -14.69 17.43 20.27
N ASP A 269 -14.55 18.70 20.61
CA ASP A 269 -14.66 19.80 19.64
C ASP A 269 -13.55 19.69 18.58
N TYR A 270 -12.34 19.37 19.03
CA TYR A 270 -11.19 19.18 18.16
C TYR A 270 -10.41 17.91 18.49
N THR A 271 -9.99 17.20 17.45
CA THR A 271 -9.04 16.10 17.59
C THR A 271 -7.83 16.30 16.68
N PHE A 272 -6.66 15.91 17.18
CA PHE A 272 -5.40 15.98 16.46
C PHE A 272 -4.74 14.61 16.41
N GLU A 273 -4.54 14.06 15.22
CA GLU A 273 -3.76 12.84 15.02
C GLU A 273 -2.31 13.19 14.74
N CYS A 274 -1.40 12.78 15.65
CA CYS A 274 0.01 13.13 15.64
C CYS A 274 0.92 11.88 15.61
N ILE A 275 0.44 10.78 15.01
CA ILE A 275 1.16 9.49 14.96
C ILE A 275 1.49 9.12 13.52
N GLY A 276 0.51 9.20 12.61
CA GLY A 276 0.64 8.67 11.26
C GLY A 276 0.08 7.26 11.11
N ASN A 277 -0.93 6.88 11.91
CA ASN A 277 -1.60 5.59 11.80
C ASN A 277 -3.07 5.79 11.39
N VAL A 278 -3.49 5.10 10.32
CA VAL A 278 -4.81 5.30 9.72
C VAL A 278 -5.98 4.90 10.63
N ASP A 279 -5.77 3.95 11.55
CA ASP A 279 -6.78 3.55 12.52
C ASP A 279 -6.96 4.62 13.60
N THR A 280 -5.87 5.22 14.06
CA THR A 280 -5.94 6.37 14.98
C THR A 280 -6.47 7.63 14.30
N MET A 281 -6.23 7.81 12.99
CA MET A 281 -6.84 8.90 12.22
C MET A 281 -8.36 8.75 12.15
N ARG A 282 -8.84 7.53 11.90
CA ARG A 282 -10.27 7.22 11.94
C ARG A 282 -10.84 7.42 13.35
N ALA A 283 -10.15 6.91 14.37
CA ALA A 283 -10.58 7.06 15.76
C ALA A 283 -10.68 8.53 16.16
N ALA A 284 -9.70 9.35 15.79
CA ALA A 284 -9.72 10.79 16.05
C ALA A 284 -10.94 11.47 15.41
N LEU A 285 -11.26 11.16 14.15
CA LEU A 285 -12.47 11.69 13.50
C LEU A 285 -13.75 11.23 14.20
N GLU A 286 -13.88 9.93 14.46
CA GLU A 286 -15.09 9.36 15.05
C GLU A 286 -15.29 9.77 16.51
N SER A 287 -14.22 10.23 17.19
CA SER A 287 -14.28 10.82 18.54
C SER A 287 -14.71 12.29 18.56
N CYS A 288 -14.77 12.97 17.40
CA CYS A 288 -15.23 14.36 17.35
C CYS A 288 -16.72 14.48 17.66
N HIS A 289 -17.12 15.64 18.17
CA HIS A 289 -18.51 15.96 18.44
C HIS A 289 -19.34 15.99 17.14
N LYS A 290 -20.54 15.41 17.19
CA LYS A 290 -21.50 15.49 16.09
C LYS A 290 -21.92 16.96 15.86
N GLY A 291 -22.06 17.39 14.62
CA GLY A 291 -22.54 18.73 14.26
C GLY A 291 -21.42 19.71 13.89
N TRP A 292 -20.34 19.78 14.68
CA TRP A 292 -19.28 20.78 14.46
C TRP A 292 -17.84 20.28 14.62
N GLY A 293 -17.63 19.07 15.16
CA GLY A 293 -16.30 18.65 15.57
C GLY A 293 -15.30 18.51 14.41
N VAL A 294 -14.05 18.93 14.64
CA VAL A 294 -13.01 19.01 13.60
C VAL A 294 -11.85 18.09 13.94
N SER A 295 -11.56 17.15 13.05
CA SER A 295 -10.38 16.28 13.15
C SER A 295 -9.29 16.72 12.20
N THR A 296 -8.09 16.96 12.73
CA THR A 296 -6.91 17.41 11.99
C THR A 296 -5.82 16.34 12.00
N ILE A 297 -5.47 15.84 10.81
CA ILE A 297 -4.35 14.91 10.63
C ILE A 297 -3.04 15.70 10.50
N ALA A 298 -2.11 15.47 11.43
CA ALA A 298 -0.75 16.00 11.40
C ALA A 298 0.31 14.88 11.21
N GLY A 299 0.00 13.65 11.61
CA GLY A 299 0.85 12.49 11.38
C GLY A 299 0.93 12.08 9.91
N VAL A 300 2.10 11.64 9.46
CA VAL A 300 2.33 11.19 8.09
C VAL A 300 2.13 9.68 8.01
N ALA A 301 1.12 9.24 7.26
CA ALA A 301 0.82 7.82 7.08
C ALA A 301 1.79 7.15 6.10
N PRO A 302 2.02 5.82 6.22
CA PRO A 302 2.86 5.10 5.26
C PRO A 302 2.32 5.18 3.83
N ALA A 303 3.22 5.16 2.85
CA ALA A 303 2.87 5.17 1.44
C ALA A 303 1.85 4.06 1.09
N GLY A 304 0.83 4.42 0.32
CA GLY A 304 -0.23 3.50 -0.13
C GLY A 304 -1.35 3.21 0.90
N THR A 305 -1.25 3.71 2.13
CA THR A 305 -2.31 3.53 3.13
C THR A 305 -3.48 4.50 2.92
N LEU A 306 -4.69 4.06 3.28
CA LEU A 306 -5.92 4.84 3.11
C LEU A 306 -6.61 5.06 4.45
N ILE A 307 -7.13 6.28 4.64
CA ILE A 307 -8.03 6.59 5.74
C ILE A 307 -9.47 6.28 5.33
N GLN A 308 -10.28 5.78 6.25
CA GLN A 308 -11.67 5.41 5.98
C GLN A 308 -12.57 5.71 7.19
N THR A 309 -13.82 6.07 6.91
CA THR A 309 -14.90 6.17 7.90
C THR A 309 -16.24 5.99 7.20
N ARG A 310 -17.34 5.90 7.97
CA ARG A 310 -18.69 5.95 7.39
C ARG A 310 -18.98 7.38 6.94
N PRO A 311 -19.45 7.63 5.70
CA PRO A 311 -19.77 8.98 5.23
C PRO A 311 -20.74 9.74 6.14
N PHE A 312 -21.61 9.01 6.84
CA PHE A 312 -22.53 9.58 7.82
C PHE A 312 -21.83 10.37 8.93
N GLN A 313 -20.58 10.05 9.28
CA GLN A 313 -19.80 10.83 10.24
C GLN A 313 -19.59 12.28 9.76
N LEU A 314 -19.37 12.47 8.46
CA LEU A 314 -19.20 13.78 7.83
C LEU A 314 -20.54 14.46 7.52
N VAL A 315 -21.53 13.69 7.01
CA VAL A 315 -22.89 14.20 6.77
C VAL A 315 -23.50 14.80 8.03
N THR A 316 -23.19 14.22 9.19
CA THR A 316 -23.65 14.73 10.49
C THR A 316 -22.78 15.86 11.07
N GLY A 317 -21.99 16.54 10.25
CA GLY A 317 -21.37 17.83 10.59
C GLY A 317 -19.92 17.79 11.05
N ARG A 318 -19.26 16.62 11.08
CA ARG A 318 -17.81 16.59 11.35
C ARG A 318 -17.01 17.05 10.15
N VAL A 319 -15.87 17.68 10.41
CA VAL A 319 -14.90 18.09 9.38
C VAL A 319 -13.62 17.28 9.53
N TRP A 320 -13.16 16.66 8.45
CA TRP A 320 -11.86 16.00 8.39
C TRP A 320 -10.91 16.83 7.52
N LYS A 321 -9.78 17.24 8.09
CA LYS A 321 -8.76 18.05 7.42
C LYS A 321 -7.36 17.56 7.75
N GLY A 322 -6.38 18.00 6.98
CA GLY A 322 -4.96 17.78 7.25
C GLY A 322 -4.22 19.09 7.51
N THR A 323 -2.99 19.00 7.98
CA THR A 323 -2.09 20.14 8.16
C THR A 323 -0.68 19.80 7.66
N ALA A 324 -0.01 20.75 7.03
CA ALA A 324 1.39 20.64 6.62
C ALA A 324 2.16 21.78 7.26
N PHE A 325 3.22 21.47 8.02
CA PHE A 325 3.98 22.46 8.81
C PHE A 325 3.08 23.36 9.68
N GLY A 326 1.96 22.79 10.18
CA GLY A 326 1.01 23.53 11.01
C GLY A 326 0.27 24.64 10.25
N GLY A 327 0.27 24.66 8.92
CA GLY A 327 -0.28 25.77 8.14
C GLY A 327 0.56 27.05 8.23
N VAL A 328 1.76 27.00 8.81
CA VAL A 328 2.65 28.14 8.98
C VAL A 328 3.35 28.46 7.66
N LYS A 329 3.36 29.73 7.26
CA LYS A 329 4.19 30.28 6.18
C LYS A 329 5.60 30.51 6.71
N GLY A 330 6.49 29.56 6.45
CA GLY A 330 7.75 29.45 7.19
C GLY A 330 8.66 30.68 7.16
N ARG A 331 8.77 31.43 6.06
CA ARG A 331 9.65 32.62 6.02
C ARG A 331 9.02 33.83 6.69
N THR A 332 7.70 33.90 6.68
CA THR A 332 6.95 35.06 7.18
C THR A 332 6.56 34.92 8.65
N GLU A 333 6.17 33.73 9.10
CA GLU A 333 5.52 33.53 10.41
C GLU A 333 6.42 32.83 11.44
N LEU A 334 7.31 31.93 11.02
CA LEU A 334 8.21 31.22 11.94
C LEU A 334 9.13 32.14 12.76
N PRO A 335 9.67 33.25 12.22
CA PRO A 335 10.48 34.17 13.03
C PRO A 335 9.72 34.71 14.25
N GLY A 336 8.41 34.95 14.13
CA GLY A 336 7.58 35.34 15.27
C GLY A 336 7.47 34.25 16.35
N MET A 337 7.52 32.97 15.99
CA MET A 337 7.60 31.86 16.96
C MET A 337 8.93 31.86 17.72
N VAL A 338 10.03 32.25 17.07
CA VAL A 338 11.33 32.42 17.72
C VAL A 338 11.29 33.57 18.73
N ASP A 339 10.68 34.70 18.38
CA ASP A 339 10.54 35.84 19.30
C ASP A 339 9.64 35.49 20.50
N ARG A 340 8.63 34.66 20.28
CA ARG A 340 7.80 34.11 21.37
C ARG A 340 8.57 33.17 22.29
N TYR A 341 9.46 32.35 21.74
CA TYR A 341 10.38 31.55 22.56
C TYR A 341 11.29 32.44 23.41
N LEU A 342 11.90 33.46 22.80
CA LEU A 342 12.78 34.41 23.50
C LEU A 342 12.07 35.18 24.62
N SER A 343 10.78 35.46 24.45
CA SER A 343 9.96 36.12 25.48
C SER A 343 9.33 35.15 26.50
N GLY A 344 9.59 33.84 26.40
CA GLY A 344 9.08 32.83 27.32
C GLY A 344 7.62 32.40 27.08
N HIS A 345 6.98 32.88 26.02
CA HIS A 345 5.60 32.53 25.64
C HIS A 345 5.48 31.24 24.82
N LEU A 346 6.61 30.64 24.42
CA LEU A 346 6.65 29.37 23.70
C LEU A 346 7.74 28.49 24.30
N LYS A 347 7.37 27.27 24.71
CA LYS A 347 8.32 26.28 25.21
C LYS A 347 9.10 25.67 24.05
N VAL A 348 10.41 25.56 24.18
CA VAL A 348 11.30 24.90 23.20
C VAL A 348 12.34 24.07 23.94
N ASP A 349 12.92 24.61 25.00
CA ASP A 349 13.92 23.93 25.83
C ASP A 349 13.41 22.64 26.45
N GLU A 350 12.13 22.58 26.82
CA GLU A 350 11.48 21.43 27.45
C GLU A 350 11.29 20.27 26.48
N PHE A 351 11.36 20.55 25.18
CA PHE A 351 11.47 19.52 24.18
C PHE A 351 12.89 18.92 24.19
N VAL A 352 13.95 19.56 24.67
CA VAL A 352 15.28 18.91 24.65
C VAL A 352 15.42 17.80 25.69
N THR A 353 15.75 16.57 25.27
CA THR A 353 15.97 15.41 26.21
C THR A 353 17.32 14.75 26.11
N GLY A 354 18.09 15.13 25.10
CA GLY A 354 19.35 14.53 24.76
C GLY A 354 20.07 15.47 23.80
N GLU A 355 21.36 15.62 24.04
CA GLU A 355 22.26 16.36 23.18
C GLU A 355 23.39 15.40 22.80
N TYR A 356 23.63 15.27 21.50
CA TYR A 356 24.62 14.36 20.95
C TYR A 356 25.51 15.12 19.96
N THR A 357 26.72 14.65 19.71
CA THR A 357 27.52 15.15 18.58
C THR A 357 27.09 14.48 17.29
N LEU A 358 27.43 15.07 16.14
CA LEU A 358 27.18 14.45 14.83
C LEU A 358 27.75 13.03 14.73
N ASP A 359 28.90 12.76 15.35
CA ASP A 359 29.53 11.43 15.38
C ASP A 359 28.67 10.35 16.06
N LYS A 360 27.69 10.77 16.86
CA LYS A 360 26.76 9.93 17.62
C LYS A 360 25.35 9.91 17.05
N ILE A 361 25.20 10.24 15.76
CA ILE A 361 23.89 10.30 15.12
C ILE A 361 23.16 8.96 15.10
N ASN A 362 23.85 7.83 14.87
CA ASN A 362 23.22 6.51 14.91
C ASN A 362 22.70 6.16 16.32
N ASP A 363 23.48 6.46 17.36
CA ASP A 363 23.05 6.32 18.77
C ASP A 363 21.81 7.19 19.05
N THR A 364 21.69 8.34 18.37
CA THR A 364 20.51 9.22 18.47
C THR A 364 19.27 8.60 17.81
N PHE A 365 19.42 7.99 16.63
CA PHE A 365 18.34 7.22 15.99
C PHE A 365 17.90 6.03 16.84
N GLU A 366 18.85 5.29 17.43
CA GLU A 366 18.55 4.17 18.31
C GLU A 366 17.79 4.61 19.58
N ALA A 367 18.22 5.72 20.19
CA ALA A 367 17.53 6.32 21.34
C ALA A 367 16.09 6.74 20.98
N MET A 368 15.88 7.30 19.79
CA MET A 368 14.54 7.64 19.29
C MET A 368 13.66 6.40 19.14
N HIS A 369 14.17 5.30 18.60
CA HIS A 369 13.42 4.06 18.39
C HIS A 369 13.00 3.36 19.68
N HIS A 370 13.89 3.29 20.67
CA HIS A 370 13.59 2.64 21.95
C HIS A 370 12.75 3.51 22.88
N GLY A 371 12.64 4.81 22.60
CA GLY A 371 12.01 5.76 23.51
C GLY A 371 12.73 5.85 24.87
N GLU A 372 14.04 5.55 24.88
CA GLU A 372 14.94 5.55 26.03
C GLU A 372 16.19 6.39 25.72
N THR A 373 16.64 7.23 26.66
CA THR A 373 17.93 7.94 26.58
C THR A 373 18.81 7.60 27.78
N LYS A 374 20.04 7.11 27.52
CA LYS A 374 21.12 7.06 28.50
C LYS A 374 21.85 8.41 28.46
N SER A 375 21.85 9.17 29.55
CA SER A 375 22.66 10.40 29.62
C SER A 375 24.14 10.01 29.71
N HIS A 376 24.91 10.20 28.65
CA HIS A 376 26.36 10.28 28.77
C HIS A 376 26.73 11.73 29.04
N ARG A 377 26.74 12.11 30.33
CA ARG A 377 27.42 13.34 30.75
C ARG A 377 28.93 13.11 30.63
N SER A 378 29.54 13.64 29.58
CA SER A 378 30.98 13.89 29.57
C SER A 378 31.22 15.36 29.24
N GLY A 379 31.59 16.13 30.27
CA GLY A 379 32.38 17.35 30.17
C GLY A 379 31.80 18.51 29.35
N VAL A 380 31.13 19.44 30.01
CA VAL A 380 31.11 20.84 29.56
C VAL A 380 32.53 21.36 29.62
N LEU A 381 33.18 21.51 28.46
CA LEU A 381 34.33 22.40 28.30
C LEU A 381 34.12 23.25 27.04
N ARG A 382 34.04 24.55 27.28
CA ARG A 382 33.89 25.63 26.30
C ARG A 382 35.04 25.62 25.30
N LYS A 383 34.72 25.51 24.01
CA LYS A 383 35.31 26.19 22.82
C LYS A 383 34.61 25.63 21.57
N ALA A 384 33.98 26.48 20.75
CA ALA A 384 33.29 26.08 19.51
C ALA A 384 34.29 25.70 18.38
N PRO A 385 33.87 25.06 17.25
CA PRO A 385 32.53 24.58 16.87
C PRO A 385 32.49 23.13 16.30
N ALA A 386 31.47 22.35 16.69
CA ALA A 386 30.92 21.24 15.90
C ALA A 386 29.39 21.26 16.09
N PRO A 387 28.56 20.87 15.09
CA PRO A 387 27.12 20.93 15.21
C PRO A 387 26.60 19.95 16.27
N TYR A 388 25.66 20.40 17.08
CA TYR A 388 25.00 19.60 18.12
C TYR A 388 23.69 18.99 17.60
N VAL A 389 23.42 17.74 17.94
CA VAL A 389 22.16 17.05 17.63
C VAL A 389 21.23 17.17 18.84
N CYS A 390 20.06 17.77 18.65
CA CYS A 390 19.09 18.06 19.71
C CYS A 390 17.85 17.14 19.59
N PHE A 391 17.35 16.62 20.72
CA PHE A 391 16.16 15.74 20.74
C PHE A 391 14.87 16.48 21.20
N CYS A 392 13.67 15.86 21.04
CA CYS A 392 12.33 16.36 21.42
C CYS A 392 11.52 15.43 22.44
N ALA A 393 11.33 15.87 23.70
CA ALA A 393 10.64 15.56 24.98
C ALA A 393 10.46 14.12 25.59
N LYS A 394 11.09 13.87 26.77
CA LYS A 394 10.83 12.99 27.95
C LYS A 394 11.89 13.26 29.05
N CYS A 395 11.50 13.27 30.34
CA CYS A 395 12.39 13.53 31.49
C CYS A 395 12.75 12.30 32.35
N ILE A 396 13.89 12.44 33.04
CA ILE A 396 14.78 11.47 33.71
C ILE A 396 14.42 11.23 35.19
N LYS A 397 14.72 10.03 35.73
CA LYS A 397 14.94 9.81 37.18
C LYS A 397 16.41 10.10 37.53
N LYS A 398 16.65 11.05 38.45
CA LYS A 398 17.89 11.06 39.25
C LYS A 398 17.81 9.88 40.24
N THR A 399 18.71 8.92 40.12
CA THR A 399 19.10 8.08 41.26
C THR A 399 20.59 8.30 41.49
N SER A 400 20.90 9.02 42.56
CA SER A 400 22.25 9.15 43.10
C SER A 400 22.71 7.79 43.61
N VAL A 401 23.83 7.31 43.08
CA VAL A 401 24.67 6.32 43.76
C VAL A 401 25.53 7.09 44.76
N HIS A 402 25.36 6.82 46.05
CA HIS A 402 26.43 6.97 47.03
C HIS A 402 26.47 5.73 47.92
N SER A 403 27.68 5.22 48.07
CA SER A 403 28.06 3.96 48.67
C SER A 403 27.99 3.96 50.20
N THR A 404 27.74 2.76 50.75
CA THR A 404 28.25 2.22 52.04
C THR A 404 27.96 2.97 53.35
N ARG A 405 27.09 2.40 54.21
CA ARG A 405 27.47 1.74 55.49
C ARG A 405 26.24 1.31 56.31
N ARG A 406 26.42 0.19 57.02
CA ARG A 406 25.56 -0.47 58.01
C ARG A 406 24.83 0.49 58.98
N LYS A 407 23.56 0.20 59.32
CA LYS A 407 23.11 -0.27 60.65
C LYS A 407 21.57 -0.29 60.78
N THR A 408 21.10 -1.38 61.38
CA THR A 408 19.81 -1.70 62.02
C THR A 408 18.98 -0.54 62.60
N ARG A 409 17.64 -0.55 62.42
CA ARG A 409 16.63 -0.67 63.51
C ARG A 409 15.17 -0.64 63.01
N LYS A 410 14.33 -1.35 63.79
CA LYS A 410 12.88 -1.61 63.70
C LYS A 410 11.98 -0.40 64.05
N MET A 411 10.66 -0.61 63.87
CA MET A 411 9.49 0.03 64.52
C MET A 411 9.00 1.35 63.88
N GLN A 412 7.71 1.71 63.79
CA GLN A 412 6.39 1.13 64.17
C GLN A 412 5.27 2.06 63.57
N ILE A 413 4.11 1.47 63.22
CA ILE A 413 2.70 1.86 63.57
C ILE A 413 2.18 3.30 63.30
N ARG A 414 1.07 3.39 62.53
CA ARG A 414 -0.32 3.90 62.85
C ARG A 414 -1.05 4.32 61.54
N ARG A 415 -2.19 3.74 61.10
CA ARG A 415 -3.63 3.87 61.53
C ARG A 415 -4.03 5.32 61.81
N ALA A 416 -5.12 5.93 61.34
CA ALA A 416 -6.46 5.53 60.87
C ALA A 416 -6.99 6.68 59.95
N GLN A 417 -8.13 6.64 59.24
CA GLN A 417 -9.51 6.59 59.77
C GLN A 417 -10.53 6.43 58.62
N ARG A 418 -11.63 5.73 58.93
CA ARG A 418 -12.86 5.52 58.14
C ARG A 418 -13.87 6.66 58.32
N ALA A 419 -14.88 6.70 57.44
CA ALA A 419 -16.34 6.88 57.67
C ALA A 419 -16.95 7.82 56.61
N THR A 420 -18.16 7.72 56.05
CA THR A 420 -19.30 6.78 56.03
C THR A 420 -20.31 7.32 54.99
N LEU A 421 -21.11 6.45 54.36
CA LEU A 421 -22.34 6.73 53.58
C LEU A 421 -23.53 7.12 54.51
N PRO A 422 -24.69 7.65 54.03
CA PRO A 422 -25.78 6.81 53.50
C PRO A 422 -26.70 7.40 52.38
N ALA A 423 -27.57 6.51 51.90
CA ALA A 423 -28.47 6.46 50.75
C ALA A 423 -29.74 7.34 50.75
N THR A 424 -30.41 7.41 49.59
CA THR A 424 -31.82 7.01 49.26
C THR A 424 -32.25 7.65 47.92
N SER A 425 -33.31 7.28 47.19
CA SER A 425 -33.79 6.04 46.55
C SER A 425 -34.93 6.44 45.55
N ARG A 426 -35.41 5.48 44.74
CA ARG A 426 -36.56 5.49 43.78
C ARG A 426 -36.19 5.85 42.32
N GLY A 427 -36.43 5.06 41.28
CA GLY A 427 -37.19 3.81 41.10
C GLY A 427 -38.27 4.01 40.03
N LEU A 428 -38.18 3.29 38.90
CA LEU A 428 -39.30 2.81 38.07
C LEU A 428 -38.76 1.94 36.91
N GLU A 429 -39.09 0.66 36.95
CA GLU A 429 -39.08 -0.30 35.85
C GLU A 429 -40.43 -0.22 35.09
N ASP A 430 -40.48 -0.52 33.78
CA ASP A 430 -40.99 -1.80 33.26
C ASP A 430 -41.28 -1.76 31.72
N LYS A 431 -41.05 -2.92 31.07
CA LYS A 431 -41.60 -3.50 29.83
C LYS A 431 -41.59 -2.78 28.45
N GLY A 432 -40.88 -3.43 27.50
CA GLY A 432 -41.58 -4.29 26.51
C GLY A 432 -41.63 -3.89 25.02
N ARG A 433 -40.93 -4.68 24.19
CA ARG A 433 -41.22 -5.08 22.78
C ARG A 433 -41.29 -4.04 21.63
N SER A 434 -40.26 -4.11 20.78
CA SER A 434 -40.30 -4.33 19.31
C SER A 434 -41.58 -3.98 18.53
N MET A 435 -41.48 -3.08 17.55
CA MET A 435 -41.99 -3.32 16.19
C MET A 435 -41.29 -2.44 15.13
N SER A 436 -40.93 -3.11 14.06
CA SER A 436 -40.40 -2.69 12.76
C SER A 436 -41.42 -1.99 11.85
N SER A 437 -40.93 -1.42 10.74
CA SER A 437 -41.59 -0.73 9.60
C SER A 437 -41.79 0.78 9.84
N VAL A 438 -41.23 1.69 9.03
CA VAL A 438 -41.51 1.88 7.59
C VAL A 438 -40.23 2.33 6.86
N LEU A 439 -39.80 1.56 5.88
CA LEU A 439 -38.74 1.90 4.92
C LEU A 439 -39.05 1.17 3.61
N VAL A 440 -39.99 1.68 2.82
CA VAL A 440 -40.14 1.36 1.39
C VAL A 440 -40.84 2.52 0.69
N SER A 441 -40.10 3.30 -0.09
CA SER A 441 -40.54 3.88 -1.36
C SER A 441 -39.38 4.69 -1.93
N PHE A 442 -39.27 4.67 -3.26
CA PHE A 442 -38.12 5.07 -4.08
C PHE A 442 -37.03 4.01 -4.21
N LEU A 443 -37.30 3.01 -5.05
CA LEU A 443 -36.55 2.79 -6.29
C LEU A 443 -37.19 1.61 -7.04
N GLU A 444 -38.31 1.88 -7.73
CA GLU A 444 -38.72 1.09 -8.89
C GLU A 444 -39.00 2.07 -10.04
N THR A 445 -38.38 1.73 -11.18
CA THR A 445 -38.73 2.00 -12.58
C THR A 445 -37.56 2.58 -13.39
N SER A 446 -36.90 1.70 -14.15
CA SER A 446 -36.99 1.70 -15.62
C SER A 446 -36.13 0.57 -16.16
N ASP A 447 -36.79 -0.39 -16.81
CA ASP A 447 -36.24 -1.54 -17.50
C ASP A 447 -35.36 -1.14 -18.71
N GLU A 448 -34.15 -1.69 -18.77
CA GLU A 448 -33.52 -2.11 -20.03
C GLU A 448 -32.74 -3.42 -19.76
N GLU A 449 -33.24 -4.52 -20.34
CA GLU A 449 -32.67 -5.86 -20.22
C GLU A 449 -31.31 -5.98 -20.92
N THR A 450 -30.22 -6.04 -20.15
CA THR A 450 -28.98 -6.71 -20.56
C THR A 450 -28.39 -7.52 -19.38
N GLY A 451 -28.12 -8.81 -19.65
CA GLY A 451 -27.92 -9.88 -18.66
C GLY A 451 -27.03 -9.54 -17.46
N GLY A 452 -27.63 -9.63 -16.27
CA GLY A 452 -27.01 -9.39 -14.97
C GLY A 452 -26.11 -10.55 -14.50
N TYR A 453 -25.00 -10.18 -13.86
CA TYR A 453 -24.35 -11.00 -12.84
C TYR A 453 -24.94 -10.60 -11.50
N ASP A 454 -25.81 -11.44 -10.93
CA ASP A 454 -26.21 -11.34 -9.53
C ASP A 454 -25.15 -11.99 -8.63
N MET A 455 -24.77 -11.29 -7.56
CA MET A 455 -23.93 -11.83 -6.48
C MET A 455 -24.81 -12.50 -5.43
N PRO A 456 -24.36 -13.60 -4.77
CA PRO A 456 -25.21 -14.41 -3.90
C PRO A 456 -25.68 -13.66 -2.66
N SER A 457 -26.97 -13.76 -2.33
CA SER A 457 -27.52 -13.40 -1.03
C SER A 457 -27.23 -14.49 0.01
N PHE A 458 -26.32 -14.23 0.95
CA PHE A 458 -26.00 -15.15 2.05
C PHE A 458 -27.13 -15.22 3.09
N LYS A 459 -27.76 -16.39 3.28
CA LYS A 459 -28.65 -16.65 4.41
C LYS A 459 -27.83 -16.86 5.69
N ARG A 460 -28.21 -16.16 6.77
CA ARG A 460 -27.56 -16.19 8.09
C ARG A 460 -27.70 -17.57 8.77
N GLY A 461 -26.60 -18.32 8.83
CA GLY A 461 -26.40 -19.46 9.73
C GLY A 461 -25.63 -19.06 11.00
N HIS A 462 -25.89 -19.74 12.12
CA HIS A 462 -25.51 -19.36 13.49
C HIS A 462 -24.01 -19.20 13.79
N ARG A 463 -23.73 -18.26 14.71
CA ARG A 463 -22.44 -17.79 15.23
C ARG A 463 -21.66 -18.85 16.02
N LYS A 464 -20.34 -18.98 15.74
CA LYS A 464 -19.25 -19.14 16.74
C LYS A 464 -17.90 -18.64 16.17
N GLY A 465 -17.19 -17.78 16.92
CA GLY A 465 -15.74 -17.49 16.80
C GLY A 465 -15.29 -16.52 15.71
N HIS A 466 -14.86 -15.30 16.09
CA HIS A 466 -14.43 -14.24 15.17
C HIS A 466 -12.94 -14.33 14.77
N HIS A 467 -12.68 -14.86 13.58
CA HIS A 467 -11.52 -14.58 12.73
C HIS A 467 -12.05 -14.32 11.31
N ALA A 468 -11.51 -13.32 10.60
CA ALA A 468 -11.90 -13.02 9.21
C ALA A 468 -11.82 -14.32 8.38
N GLN A 469 -12.93 -14.74 7.77
CA GLN A 469 -12.97 -15.98 7.02
C GLN A 469 -12.20 -15.82 5.69
N THR A 470 -11.01 -16.40 5.62
CA THR A 470 -10.27 -16.52 4.37
C THR A 470 -10.98 -17.51 3.45
N ILE A 471 -11.31 -17.10 2.22
CA ILE A 471 -11.86 -18.02 1.22
C ILE A 471 -10.72 -18.90 0.72
N THR A 472 -10.72 -20.15 1.19
CA THR A 472 -9.79 -21.17 0.70
C THR A 472 -10.18 -21.61 -0.70
N LEU A 473 -9.24 -22.15 -1.46
CA LEU A 473 -9.54 -22.73 -2.78
C LEU A 473 -10.59 -23.86 -2.69
N ARG A 474 -10.64 -24.60 -1.57
CA ARG A 474 -11.66 -25.62 -1.33
C ARG A 474 -13.06 -25.00 -1.20
N THR A 475 -13.18 -23.91 -0.45
CA THR A 475 -14.42 -23.15 -0.30
C THR A 475 -14.85 -22.51 -1.62
N MET A 476 -13.90 -22.03 -2.42
CA MET A 476 -14.18 -21.50 -3.77
C MET A 476 -14.84 -22.56 -4.66
N VAL A 477 -14.31 -23.79 -4.67
CA VAL A 477 -14.89 -24.93 -5.40
C VAL A 477 -16.29 -25.26 -4.90
N GLU A 478 -16.51 -25.25 -3.57
CA GLU A 478 -17.83 -25.50 -2.98
C GLU A 478 -18.87 -24.44 -3.38
N ILE A 479 -18.47 -23.15 -3.42
CA ILE A 479 -19.33 -22.04 -3.85
C ILE A 479 -19.68 -22.18 -5.33
N ASP A 480 -18.71 -22.46 -6.20
CA ASP A 480 -18.95 -22.66 -7.63
C ASP A 480 -19.84 -23.90 -7.90
N MET A 481 -19.69 -24.98 -7.10
CA MET A 481 -20.55 -26.15 -7.16
C MET A 481 -22.00 -25.88 -6.69
N GLN A 482 -22.21 -25.06 -5.67
CA GLN A 482 -23.55 -24.64 -5.23
C GLN A 482 -24.25 -23.79 -6.30
N TYR A 483 -23.55 -22.84 -6.91
CA TYR A 483 -24.10 -21.98 -7.96
C TYR A 483 -24.44 -22.75 -9.26
N GLY A 484 -23.66 -23.80 -9.57
CA GLY A 484 -23.97 -24.71 -10.67
C GLY A 484 -25.27 -25.51 -10.49
N ARG A 485 -25.64 -25.82 -9.23
CA ARG A 485 -26.92 -26.48 -8.90
C ARG A 485 -28.10 -25.50 -8.88
N GLU A 486 -27.89 -24.26 -8.47
CA GLU A 486 -28.95 -23.23 -8.46
C GLU A 486 -29.33 -22.78 -9.89
N ARG A 487 -28.37 -22.72 -10.84
CA ARG A 487 -28.66 -22.49 -12.27
C ARG A 487 -29.46 -23.62 -12.94
N SER A 488 -29.40 -24.83 -12.42
CA SER A 488 -30.22 -25.96 -12.89
C SER A 488 -31.58 -26.02 -12.20
N ALA A 489 -31.78 -25.29 -11.10
CA ALA A 489 -33.03 -25.22 -10.33
C ALA A 489 -33.95 -24.04 -10.71
N SER A 490 -33.48 -23.07 -11.50
CA SER A 490 -34.27 -21.90 -11.95
C SER A 490 -35.10 -22.16 -13.22
N GLY A 491 -35.35 -23.42 -13.58
CA GLY A 491 -36.31 -23.82 -14.61
C GLY A 491 -37.42 -24.64 -13.96
N ALA A 492 -38.64 -24.09 -13.97
CA ALA A 492 -39.96 -24.69 -13.71
C ALA A 492 -40.03 -25.97 -12.83
N ALA A 493 -40.77 -25.85 -11.73
CA ALA A 493 -41.10 -26.96 -10.82
C ALA A 493 -41.69 -28.20 -11.53
N PRO A 494 -41.40 -29.42 -11.06
CA PRO A 494 -41.92 -30.64 -11.65
C PRO A 494 -43.36 -30.89 -11.22
N VAL A 495 -44.27 -30.99 -12.19
CA VAL A 495 -45.63 -31.50 -11.98
C VAL A 495 -45.55 -33.03 -11.88
N LYS A 496 -46.00 -33.59 -10.75
CA LYS A 496 -46.19 -35.04 -10.59
C LYS A 496 -47.42 -35.48 -11.40
N ALA A 497 -47.25 -36.50 -12.24
CA ALA A 497 -48.34 -37.33 -12.73
C ALA A 497 -47.90 -38.81 -12.72
N THR A 498 -48.91 -39.65 -12.51
CA THR A 498 -48.91 -41.02 -12.01
C THR A 498 -48.56 -42.10 -13.04
N CYS A 499 -48.29 -43.29 -12.50
CA CYS A 499 -48.01 -44.58 -13.12
C CYS A 499 -49.03 -45.10 -14.17
N GLU A 500 -48.53 -45.73 -15.25
CA GLU A 500 -48.95 -47.03 -15.84
C GLU A 500 -48.07 -47.42 -17.08
N ASN A 501 -47.84 -48.73 -17.27
CA ASN A 501 -47.00 -49.44 -18.28
C ASN A 501 -47.70 -49.57 -19.68
N PRO A 502 -47.18 -50.25 -20.77
CA PRO A 502 -45.88 -50.93 -21.04
C PRO A 502 -45.19 -50.65 -22.43
N ILE A 503 -43.91 -51.02 -22.53
CA ILE A 503 -43.11 -51.61 -23.64
C ILE A 503 -43.48 -51.30 -25.12
N THR A 504 -42.53 -50.76 -25.92
CA THR A 504 -42.13 -51.29 -27.26
C THR A 504 -40.79 -50.70 -27.77
N SER A 505 -39.79 -51.59 -27.88
CA SER A 505 -38.70 -51.77 -28.87
C SER A 505 -37.93 -50.59 -29.56
N PRO A 506 -36.67 -50.84 -29.98
CA PRO A 506 -35.61 -49.84 -30.08
C PRO A 506 -35.51 -49.20 -31.48
N LYS A 507 -35.23 -47.90 -31.55
CA LYS A 507 -34.83 -47.23 -32.80
C LYS A 507 -33.35 -46.89 -32.81
N ALA A 508 -32.61 -47.83 -33.40
CA ALA A 508 -31.47 -47.68 -34.29
C ALA A 508 -30.39 -46.65 -33.92
N GLU A 509 -29.27 -47.20 -33.44
CA GLU A 509 -27.93 -46.63 -33.59
C GLU A 509 -27.69 -46.17 -35.03
N ARG A 510 -27.41 -44.88 -35.23
CA ARG A 510 -26.78 -44.38 -36.46
C ARG A 510 -25.26 -44.39 -36.25
N HIS A 511 -24.58 -45.23 -37.02
CA HIS A 511 -23.13 -45.46 -37.03
C HIS A 511 -22.28 -44.17 -36.96
N PRO A 512 -21.12 -44.19 -36.26
CA PRO A 512 -20.13 -43.11 -36.36
C PRO A 512 -19.46 -43.06 -37.75
N ARG A 513 -19.33 -41.83 -38.26
CA ARG A 513 -19.01 -41.41 -39.64
C ARG A 513 -17.61 -41.72 -40.16
N HIS A 514 -17.43 -41.62 -41.48
CA HIS A 514 -16.19 -41.85 -42.26
C HIS A 514 -14.90 -41.16 -41.76
N TRP A 515 -14.97 -40.00 -41.07
CA TRP A 515 -13.79 -39.32 -40.50
C TRP A 515 -13.59 -39.59 -39.00
N LEU A 516 -14.68 -39.88 -38.26
CA LEU A 516 -14.61 -40.55 -36.95
C LEU A 516 -14.03 -41.96 -37.10
N LEU A 517 -14.01 -42.52 -38.31
CA LEU A 517 -13.19 -43.70 -38.61
C LEU A 517 -11.69 -43.43 -38.44
N ASN A 518 -11.20 -42.20 -38.51
CA ASN A 518 -9.78 -41.91 -38.26
C ASN A 518 -9.45 -41.82 -36.76
N TYR A 519 -10.45 -41.68 -35.88
CA TYR A 519 -10.26 -41.50 -34.44
C TYR A 519 -11.09 -42.49 -33.63
N LYS A 520 -10.43 -43.37 -32.87
CA LYS A 520 -11.09 -44.25 -31.89
C LYS A 520 -11.34 -43.46 -30.60
N ILE A 521 -12.59 -43.02 -30.39
CA ILE A 521 -13.02 -42.38 -29.14
C ILE A 521 -12.87 -43.36 -27.96
N LYS A 522 -12.33 -42.85 -26.87
CA LYS A 522 -12.12 -43.56 -25.60
C LYS A 522 -13.07 -42.97 -24.54
N LYS A 523 -12.52 -42.46 -23.43
CA LYS A 523 -13.27 -41.89 -22.31
C LYS A 523 -13.58 -40.40 -22.52
N THR A 524 -14.62 -39.91 -21.86
CA THR A 524 -14.83 -38.47 -21.66
C THR A 524 -13.77 -37.95 -20.70
N LEU A 525 -13.13 -36.83 -21.07
CA LEU A 525 -12.13 -36.14 -20.25
C LEU A 525 -12.78 -35.03 -19.39
N GLY A 526 -13.82 -34.38 -19.91
CA GLY A 526 -14.57 -33.35 -19.19
C GLY A 526 -15.82 -32.90 -19.94
N GLU A 527 -16.72 -32.19 -19.27
CA GLU A 527 -17.92 -31.57 -19.84
C GLU A 527 -17.91 -30.07 -19.53
N GLY A 528 -18.01 -29.23 -20.56
CA GLY A 528 -18.01 -27.76 -20.43
C GLY A 528 -19.32 -27.13 -20.94
N ASN A 529 -19.40 -25.80 -20.85
CA ASN A 529 -20.62 -25.02 -21.19
C ASN A 529 -21.16 -25.27 -22.60
N PHE A 530 -20.30 -25.62 -23.58
CA PHE A 530 -20.67 -25.76 -24.99
C PHE A 530 -20.62 -27.21 -25.50
N GLY A 531 -20.17 -28.17 -24.68
CA GLY A 531 -20.17 -29.59 -25.04
C GLY A 531 -19.12 -30.44 -24.30
N LYS A 532 -18.87 -31.65 -24.82
CA LYS A 532 -18.05 -32.69 -24.15
C LYS A 532 -16.66 -32.77 -24.78
N VAL A 533 -15.64 -32.93 -23.93
CA VAL A 533 -14.27 -33.22 -24.35
C VAL A 533 -14.00 -34.71 -24.18
N LYS A 534 -13.56 -35.39 -25.25
CA LYS A 534 -13.29 -36.83 -25.23
C LYS A 534 -11.85 -37.13 -25.64
N LEU A 535 -11.24 -38.11 -24.98
CA LEU A 535 -9.98 -38.70 -25.42
C LEU A 535 -10.25 -39.52 -26.68
N ALA A 536 -9.42 -39.37 -27.71
CA ALA A 536 -9.44 -40.25 -28.87
C ALA A 536 -8.02 -40.64 -29.28
N VAL A 537 -7.92 -41.78 -29.96
CA VAL A 537 -6.68 -42.29 -30.54
C VAL A 537 -6.80 -42.26 -32.05
N ARG A 538 -5.90 -41.55 -32.74
CA ARG A 538 -5.87 -41.54 -34.20
C ARG A 538 -5.42 -42.92 -34.70
N LYS A 539 -6.18 -43.50 -35.63
CA LYS A 539 -5.96 -44.88 -36.10
C LYS A 539 -4.72 -45.05 -36.97
N SER A 540 -4.25 -43.98 -37.63
CA SER A 540 -3.10 -44.05 -38.54
C SER A 540 -1.77 -44.25 -37.82
N ASP A 541 -1.61 -43.69 -36.62
CA ASP A 541 -0.33 -43.65 -35.89
C ASP A 541 -0.45 -43.93 -34.38
N GLY A 542 -1.65 -44.15 -33.88
CA GLY A 542 -1.89 -44.43 -32.47
C GLY A 542 -1.76 -43.19 -31.56
N GLN A 543 -1.59 -41.99 -32.10
CA GLN A 543 -1.39 -40.78 -31.30
C GLN A 543 -2.69 -40.37 -30.60
N GLN A 544 -2.58 -39.89 -29.36
CA GLN A 544 -3.70 -39.45 -28.53
C GLN A 544 -4.04 -37.97 -28.73
N PHE A 545 -5.34 -37.67 -28.73
CA PHE A 545 -5.89 -36.33 -28.92
C PHE A 545 -7.08 -36.07 -28.00
N ALA A 546 -7.33 -34.80 -27.70
CA ALA A 546 -8.54 -34.34 -27.02
C ALA A 546 -9.51 -33.73 -28.03
N LEU A 547 -10.72 -34.29 -28.13
CA LEU A 547 -11.75 -33.88 -29.08
C LEU A 547 -12.83 -33.11 -28.33
N LYS A 548 -12.92 -31.79 -28.56
CA LYS A 548 -13.94 -30.90 -27.99
C LYS A 548 -15.10 -30.80 -28.98
N PHE A 549 -16.20 -31.49 -28.66
CA PHE A 549 -17.43 -31.46 -29.46
C PHE A 549 -18.30 -30.29 -29.05
N ILE A 550 -18.76 -29.50 -30.01
CA ILE A 550 -19.56 -28.30 -29.79
C ILE A 550 -20.85 -28.41 -30.60
N ASP A 551 -21.96 -28.41 -29.89
CA ASP A 551 -23.31 -28.61 -30.42
C ASP A 551 -23.86 -27.30 -31.01
N HIS A 552 -24.20 -27.31 -32.30
CA HIS A 552 -24.76 -26.16 -33.02
C HIS A 552 -26.11 -25.73 -32.46
N GLU A 553 -26.91 -26.65 -31.87
CA GLU A 553 -28.16 -26.28 -31.23
C GLU A 553 -27.95 -25.40 -30.00
N LYS A 554 -26.87 -25.65 -29.25
CA LYS A 554 -26.45 -24.81 -28.12
C LYS A 554 -25.88 -23.46 -28.55
N LEU A 555 -25.53 -23.31 -29.83
CA LEU A 555 -25.01 -22.08 -30.43
C LEU A 555 -26.07 -21.21 -31.12
N LYS A 556 -27.37 -21.58 -31.10
CA LYS A 556 -28.48 -20.87 -31.79
C LYS A 556 -28.64 -19.38 -31.41
N LYS A 557 -28.01 -18.89 -30.33
CA LYS A 557 -27.91 -17.44 -30.04
C LYS A 557 -26.69 -16.86 -30.76
N SER A 558 -26.91 -15.84 -31.61
CA SER A 558 -25.88 -15.24 -32.48
C SER A 558 -24.58 -14.89 -31.78
N GLN A 559 -24.64 -14.42 -30.54
CA GLN A 559 -23.46 -14.05 -29.75
C GLN A 559 -22.53 -15.23 -29.41
N TYR A 560 -23.05 -16.45 -29.21
CA TYR A 560 -22.23 -17.62 -28.93
C TYR A 560 -21.53 -18.13 -30.20
N TRP A 561 -22.21 -18.06 -31.35
CA TRP A 561 -21.62 -18.40 -32.64
C TRP A 561 -20.40 -17.51 -32.95
N THR A 562 -20.51 -16.18 -32.76
CA THR A 562 -19.39 -15.25 -32.98
C THR A 562 -18.23 -15.50 -32.02
N LYS A 563 -18.50 -15.82 -30.74
CA LYS A 563 -17.45 -16.17 -29.77
C LYS A 563 -16.72 -17.45 -30.16
N PHE A 564 -17.48 -18.46 -30.59
CA PHE A 564 -16.96 -19.75 -31.02
C PHE A 564 -16.07 -19.65 -32.26
N GLN A 565 -16.51 -18.94 -33.31
CA GLN A 565 -15.69 -18.69 -34.50
C GLN A 565 -14.37 -17.99 -34.14
N ARG A 566 -14.44 -16.99 -33.27
CA ARG A 566 -13.26 -16.26 -32.79
C ARG A 566 -12.28 -17.15 -32.03
N GLU A 567 -12.75 -18.05 -31.16
CA GLU A 567 -11.91 -19.02 -30.46
C GLU A 567 -11.09 -19.83 -31.47
N ILE A 568 -11.73 -20.36 -32.52
CA ILE A 568 -11.07 -21.10 -33.59
C ILE A 568 -10.05 -20.23 -34.34
N GLU A 569 -10.44 -19.03 -34.75
CA GLU A 569 -9.57 -18.12 -35.51
C GLU A 569 -8.33 -17.71 -34.72
N ILE A 570 -8.48 -17.39 -33.44
CA ILE A 570 -7.35 -17.05 -32.56
C ILE A 570 -6.46 -18.27 -32.39
N HIS A 571 -7.03 -19.42 -32.03
CA HIS A 571 -6.28 -20.62 -31.68
C HIS A 571 -5.49 -21.20 -32.88
N LYS A 572 -6.02 -21.09 -34.11
CA LYS A 572 -5.28 -21.44 -35.34
C LYS A 572 -4.03 -20.59 -35.56
N THR A 573 -3.97 -19.38 -35.00
CA THR A 573 -2.86 -18.43 -35.22
C THR A 573 -1.78 -18.46 -34.14
N ILE A 574 -1.91 -19.32 -33.13
CA ILE A 574 -0.99 -19.39 -31.98
C ILE A 574 -0.32 -20.76 -31.91
N ASP A 575 0.99 -20.76 -31.66
CA ASP A 575 1.81 -21.96 -31.45
C ASP A 575 2.94 -21.59 -30.46
N HIS A 576 2.87 -22.14 -29.26
CA HIS A 576 3.81 -21.86 -28.17
C HIS A 576 3.87 -23.09 -27.23
N PRO A 577 5.03 -23.46 -26.67
CA PRO A 577 5.17 -24.67 -25.83
C PRO A 577 4.19 -24.74 -24.64
N HIS A 578 3.87 -23.59 -24.05
CA HIS A 578 2.95 -23.44 -22.91
C HIS A 578 1.51 -23.06 -23.31
N ILE A 579 1.12 -23.35 -24.55
CA ILE A 579 -0.25 -23.22 -25.06
C ILE A 579 -0.63 -24.57 -25.66
N VAL A 580 -1.86 -25.06 -25.39
CA VAL A 580 -2.36 -26.28 -26.01
C VAL A 580 -2.44 -26.09 -27.53
N LYS A 581 -1.92 -27.04 -28.30
CA LYS A 581 -1.96 -26.98 -29.77
C LYS A 581 -3.31 -27.41 -30.33
N MET A 582 -3.90 -26.56 -31.17
CA MET A 582 -5.02 -26.95 -32.04
C MET A 582 -4.47 -27.65 -33.29
N ILE A 583 -4.88 -28.89 -33.50
CA ILE A 583 -4.41 -29.74 -34.58
C ILE A 583 -5.25 -29.48 -35.83
N GLU A 584 -6.56 -29.58 -35.69
CA GLU A 584 -7.53 -29.36 -36.78
C GLU A 584 -8.91 -29.01 -36.22
N VAL A 585 -9.76 -28.44 -37.07
CA VAL A 585 -11.17 -28.21 -36.79
C VAL A 585 -11.98 -28.95 -37.83
N VAL A 586 -12.93 -29.77 -37.35
CA VAL A 586 -13.79 -30.60 -38.19
C VAL A 586 -15.22 -30.12 -38.05
N GLU A 587 -15.75 -29.54 -39.11
CA GLU A 587 -17.15 -29.10 -39.16
C GLU A 587 -18.03 -30.26 -39.62
N ALA A 588 -19.16 -30.47 -38.94
CA ALA A 588 -20.17 -31.43 -39.37
C ALA A 588 -21.58 -30.84 -39.31
N PRO A 589 -21.90 -29.89 -40.22
CA PRO A 589 -23.16 -29.14 -40.21
C PRO A 589 -24.40 -30.04 -40.31
N GLU A 590 -24.32 -31.12 -41.09
CA GLU A 590 -25.41 -32.09 -41.32
C GLU A 590 -25.89 -32.80 -40.06
N HIS A 591 -25.16 -32.66 -38.96
CA HIS A 591 -25.46 -33.29 -37.70
C HIS A 591 -25.36 -32.35 -36.51
N GLY A 592 -25.34 -31.04 -36.80
CA GLY A 592 -25.42 -29.99 -35.81
C GLY A 592 -24.25 -29.98 -34.82
N TYR A 593 -23.02 -30.29 -35.21
CA TYR A 593 -21.86 -30.04 -34.33
C TYR A 593 -20.56 -29.73 -35.09
N THR A 594 -19.65 -29.03 -34.41
CA THR A 594 -18.24 -28.82 -34.81
C THR A 594 -17.33 -29.46 -33.78
N CYS A 595 -16.26 -30.11 -34.22
CA CYS A 595 -15.26 -30.76 -33.36
C CYS A 595 -13.92 -30.02 -33.49
N ILE A 596 -13.35 -29.60 -32.36
CA ILE A 596 -11.97 -29.11 -32.31
C ILE A 596 -11.07 -30.26 -31.84
N VAL A 597 -10.04 -30.58 -32.63
CA VAL A 597 -9.03 -31.58 -32.29
C VAL A 597 -7.82 -30.86 -31.68
N LEU A 598 -7.54 -31.14 -30.42
CA LEU A 598 -6.44 -30.59 -29.64
C LEU A 598 -5.40 -31.67 -29.35
N GLU A 599 -4.15 -31.27 -29.13
CA GLU A 599 -3.16 -32.19 -28.54
C GLU A 599 -3.68 -32.71 -27.20
N TYR A 600 -3.41 -33.98 -26.91
CA TYR A 600 -3.73 -34.55 -25.60
C TYR A 600 -2.64 -34.17 -24.60
N LEU A 601 -3.07 -33.61 -23.46
CA LEU A 601 -2.19 -33.30 -22.34
C LEU A 601 -2.41 -34.35 -21.25
N GLU A 602 -1.34 -35.05 -20.88
CA GLU A 602 -1.34 -35.96 -19.75
C GLU A 602 -1.17 -35.14 -18.47
N GLY A 603 -2.16 -35.20 -17.55
CA GLY A 603 -2.13 -34.41 -16.33
C GLY A 603 -3.52 -33.99 -15.84
N ILE A 604 -3.55 -33.00 -14.96
CA ILE A 604 -4.75 -32.40 -14.36
C ILE A 604 -4.68 -30.87 -14.51
N ASP A 605 -5.77 -30.18 -14.22
CA ASP A 605 -5.71 -28.71 -14.14
C ASP A 605 -4.92 -28.25 -12.90
N LEU A 606 -4.45 -27.00 -12.96
CA LEU A 606 -3.57 -26.44 -11.95
C LEU A 606 -4.30 -26.23 -10.62
N LEU A 607 -5.63 -26.07 -10.62
CA LEU A 607 -6.40 -25.96 -9.38
C LEU A 607 -6.34 -27.28 -8.62
N ASP A 608 -6.68 -28.38 -9.29
CA ASP A 608 -6.60 -29.72 -8.70
C ASP A 608 -5.16 -30.08 -8.31
N PHE A 609 -4.17 -29.68 -9.10
CA PHE A 609 -2.75 -29.87 -8.75
C PHE A 609 -2.39 -29.13 -7.45
N VAL A 610 -2.75 -27.85 -7.32
CA VAL A 610 -2.52 -27.07 -6.09
C VAL A 610 -3.25 -27.69 -4.90
N LEU A 611 -4.51 -28.12 -5.06
CA LEU A 611 -5.31 -28.75 -4.01
C LEU A 611 -4.72 -30.08 -3.54
N SER A 612 -4.04 -30.81 -4.42
CA SER A 612 -3.35 -32.07 -4.12
C SER A 612 -2.04 -31.90 -3.35
N GLN A 613 -1.43 -30.71 -3.36
CA GLN A 613 -0.20 -30.43 -2.62
C GLN A 613 -0.45 -30.28 -1.11
N PRO A 614 0.59 -30.46 -0.27
CA PRO A 614 0.50 -30.18 1.16
C PRO A 614 -0.03 -28.77 1.44
N GLU A 615 -0.96 -28.67 2.40
CA GLU A 615 -1.64 -27.41 2.77
C GLU A 615 -2.38 -26.72 1.61
N SER A 616 -2.62 -27.44 0.50
CA SER A 616 -3.26 -26.93 -0.71
C SER A 616 -2.57 -25.69 -1.30
N ARG A 617 -1.22 -25.66 -1.25
CA ARG A 617 -0.38 -24.60 -1.79
C ARG A 617 0.94 -25.15 -2.34
N LEU A 618 1.55 -24.41 -3.28
CA LEU A 618 2.85 -24.71 -3.86
C LEU A 618 3.97 -23.99 -3.09
N ASN A 619 5.14 -24.61 -3.05
CA ASN A 619 6.34 -23.92 -2.59
C ASN A 619 6.75 -22.82 -3.60
N PRO A 620 7.47 -21.77 -3.16
CA PRO A 620 7.84 -20.64 -4.01
C PRO A 620 8.62 -21.02 -5.28
N THR A 621 9.45 -22.06 -5.23
CA THR A 621 10.27 -22.50 -6.37
C THR A 621 9.39 -23.11 -7.47
N THR A 622 8.48 -24.02 -7.12
CA THR A 622 7.54 -24.62 -8.07
C THR A 622 6.56 -23.58 -8.60
N ALA A 623 5.99 -22.74 -7.72
CA ALA A 623 5.09 -21.66 -8.11
C ALA A 623 5.77 -20.68 -9.09
N GLY A 624 7.03 -20.29 -8.81
CA GLY A 624 7.81 -19.42 -9.68
C GLY A 624 8.06 -20.02 -11.05
N LYS A 625 8.40 -21.31 -11.15
CA LYS A 625 8.61 -22.00 -12.43
C LYS A 625 7.34 -22.05 -13.27
N ILE A 626 6.20 -22.39 -12.65
CA ILE A 626 4.91 -22.45 -13.35
C ILE A 626 4.52 -21.04 -13.80
N PHE A 627 4.63 -20.05 -12.92
CA PHE A 627 4.30 -18.66 -13.21
C PHE A 627 5.14 -18.09 -14.35
N ALA A 628 6.46 -18.32 -14.35
CA ALA A 628 7.37 -17.85 -15.40
C ALA A 628 7.03 -18.44 -16.78
N GLN A 629 6.68 -19.72 -16.84
CA GLN A 629 6.28 -20.39 -18.08
C GLN A 629 4.94 -19.87 -18.63
N ILE A 630 3.97 -19.62 -17.74
CA ILE A 630 2.68 -19.01 -18.11
C ILE A 630 2.87 -17.54 -18.53
N LEU A 631 3.72 -16.77 -17.85
CA LEU A 631 4.09 -15.42 -18.29
C LEU A 631 4.65 -15.41 -19.71
N SER A 632 5.50 -16.39 -20.06
CA SER A 632 6.02 -16.53 -21.43
C SER A 632 4.89 -16.77 -22.45
N ALA A 633 3.90 -17.59 -22.12
CA ALA A 633 2.73 -17.84 -22.98
C ALA A 633 1.89 -16.57 -23.17
N VAL A 634 1.60 -15.85 -22.08
CA VAL A 634 0.78 -14.62 -22.12
C VAL A 634 1.51 -13.51 -22.87
N ARG A 635 2.83 -13.37 -22.68
CA ARG A 635 3.64 -12.44 -23.48
C ARG A 635 3.58 -12.76 -24.97
N TYR A 636 3.66 -14.04 -25.34
CA TYR A 636 3.52 -14.45 -26.72
C TYR A 636 2.17 -14.03 -27.31
N LEU A 637 1.08 -14.19 -26.56
CA LEU A 637 -0.25 -13.73 -26.97
C LEU A 637 -0.30 -12.19 -27.11
N HIS A 638 0.22 -11.45 -26.12
CA HIS A 638 0.24 -9.99 -26.13
C HIS A 638 1.04 -9.43 -27.30
N ASN A 639 2.17 -10.04 -27.64
CA ASN A 639 2.98 -9.68 -28.81
C ASN A 639 2.26 -9.95 -30.15
N LYS A 640 1.30 -10.87 -30.18
CA LYS A 640 0.41 -11.12 -31.32
C LYS A 640 -0.86 -10.25 -31.31
N GLY A 641 -0.95 -9.29 -30.38
CA GLY A 641 -2.11 -8.43 -30.21
C GLY A 641 -3.34 -9.17 -29.69
N ILE A 642 -3.15 -10.26 -28.92
CA ILE A 642 -4.23 -11.09 -28.36
C ILE A 642 -4.20 -10.97 -26.83
N ALA A 643 -5.34 -10.63 -26.22
CA ALA A 643 -5.55 -10.69 -24.77
C ALA A 643 -6.37 -11.94 -24.44
N HIS A 644 -6.00 -12.66 -23.39
CA HIS A 644 -6.65 -13.93 -23.01
C HIS A 644 -7.99 -13.69 -22.30
N ARG A 645 -8.03 -12.76 -21.35
CA ARG A 645 -9.19 -12.27 -20.60
C ARG A 645 -9.94 -13.30 -19.73
N ASP A 646 -9.33 -14.46 -19.46
CA ASP A 646 -9.87 -15.51 -18.57
C ASP A 646 -8.76 -16.40 -17.99
N LEU A 647 -7.71 -15.79 -17.46
CA LEU A 647 -6.62 -16.51 -16.81
C LEU A 647 -7.05 -16.92 -15.40
N LYS A 648 -7.04 -18.23 -15.14
CA LYS A 648 -7.41 -18.86 -13.86
C LYS A 648 -6.76 -20.23 -13.75
N LEU A 649 -6.72 -20.80 -12.55
CA LEU A 649 -6.06 -22.09 -12.30
C LEU A 649 -6.68 -23.22 -13.15
N GLU A 650 -7.99 -23.19 -13.32
CA GLU A 650 -8.77 -24.20 -14.07
C GLU A 650 -8.46 -24.19 -15.58
N ASN A 651 -7.97 -23.07 -16.12
CA ASN A 651 -7.61 -22.90 -17.53
C ASN A 651 -6.13 -23.19 -17.81
N ILE A 652 -5.40 -23.75 -16.84
CA ILE A 652 -4.01 -24.16 -16.97
C ILE A 652 -3.92 -25.66 -16.67
N MET A 653 -3.49 -26.48 -17.63
CA MET A 653 -3.13 -27.88 -17.35
C MET A 653 -1.66 -28.00 -16.97
N VAL A 654 -1.37 -28.92 -16.06
CA VAL A 654 -0.01 -29.29 -15.68
C VAL A 654 0.15 -30.80 -15.76
N ASP A 655 1.34 -31.23 -16.15
CA ASP A 655 1.72 -32.63 -16.12
C ASP A 655 1.80 -33.17 -14.68
N PRO A 656 1.85 -34.50 -14.46
CA PRO A 656 1.90 -35.08 -13.12
C PRO A 656 3.07 -34.59 -12.25
N ASN A 657 4.14 -34.09 -12.87
CA ASN A 657 5.32 -33.57 -12.19
C ASN A 657 5.24 -32.06 -11.89
N GLY A 658 4.24 -31.35 -12.41
CA GLY A 658 4.08 -29.91 -12.28
C GLY A 658 5.14 -29.09 -13.03
N GLU A 659 5.77 -29.66 -14.06
CA GLU A 659 6.89 -29.05 -14.76
C GLU A 659 6.45 -28.29 -16.02
N ASN A 660 5.42 -28.79 -16.71
CA ASN A 660 5.01 -28.29 -18.03
C ASN A 660 3.58 -27.72 -18.02
N PRO A 661 3.37 -26.48 -17.54
CA PRO A 661 2.07 -25.84 -17.59
C PRO A 661 1.69 -25.40 -19.01
N LYS A 662 0.41 -25.55 -19.38
CA LYS A 662 -0.15 -25.14 -20.67
C LYS A 662 -1.53 -24.47 -20.52
N LEU A 663 -1.74 -23.36 -21.20
CA LEU A 663 -3.05 -22.71 -21.32
C LEU A 663 -3.96 -23.51 -22.26
N ILE A 664 -5.21 -23.76 -21.84
CA ILE A 664 -6.11 -24.69 -22.56
C ILE A 664 -7.41 -24.07 -23.11
N ASP A 665 -7.81 -22.87 -22.68
CA ASP A 665 -9.10 -22.28 -23.04
C ASP A 665 -8.96 -20.85 -23.58
N PHE A 666 -9.44 -20.62 -24.80
CA PHE A 666 -9.39 -19.34 -25.51
C PHE A 666 -10.78 -18.77 -25.81
N GLY A 667 -11.84 -19.33 -25.22
CA GLY A 667 -13.24 -18.94 -25.52
C GLY A 667 -13.58 -17.48 -25.22
N LEU A 668 -12.80 -16.81 -24.37
CA LEU A 668 -12.91 -15.38 -24.08
C LEU A 668 -11.75 -14.54 -24.65
N ALA A 669 -10.80 -15.14 -25.36
CA ALA A 669 -9.69 -14.40 -25.96
C ALA A 669 -10.17 -13.44 -27.05
N ASN A 670 -9.48 -12.32 -27.21
CA ASN A 670 -9.81 -11.35 -28.25
C ASN A 670 -8.59 -10.52 -28.69
N ARG A 671 -8.64 -10.00 -29.92
CA ARG A 671 -7.62 -9.07 -30.41
C ARG A 671 -7.78 -7.70 -29.77
N PHE A 672 -6.66 -7.09 -29.38
CA PHE A 672 -6.61 -5.74 -28.82
C PHE A 672 -5.71 -4.84 -29.66
N GLU A 673 -5.93 -3.53 -29.51
CA GLU A 673 -5.12 -2.47 -30.10
C GLU A 673 -4.77 -1.47 -29.00
N ALA A 674 -3.62 -0.81 -29.08
CA ALA A 674 -3.11 0.05 -28.01
C ALA A 674 -4.11 1.15 -27.57
N ASN A 675 -4.93 1.67 -28.49
CA ASN A 675 -5.85 2.78 -28.23
C ASN A 675 -7.32 2.35 -28.11
N LYS A 676 -7.61 1.04 -27.99
CA LYS A 676 -8.98 0.52 -28.01
C LYS A 676 -9.28 -0.29 -26.75
N LEU A 677 -10.24 0.21 -25.98
CA LEU A 677 -10.72 -0.44 -24.77
C LEU A 677 -11.84 -1.43 -25.09
N PHE A 678 -11.82 -2.57 -24.41
CA PHE A 678 -12.94 -3.51 -24.40
C PHE A 678 -14.07 -2.95 -23.54
N ARG A 679 -15.32 -3.15 -23.97
CA ARG A 679 -16.52 -2.70 -23.23
C ARG A 679 -17.34 -3.85 -22.65
N THR A 680 -17.15 -5.06 -23.16
CA THR A 680 -17.89 -6.24 -22.71
C THR A 680 -17.18 -6.86 -21.50
N PRO A 681 -17.76 -6.81 -20.28
CA PRO A 681 -17.18 -7.49 -19.13
C PRO A 681 -17.20 -9.00 -19.34
N CYS A 682 -16.07 -9.67 -19.09
CA CYS A 682 -15.94 -11.12 -19.17
C CYS A 682 -14.81 -11.62 -18.27
N GLY A 683 -14.88 -12.90 -17.90
CA GLY A 683 -13.90 -13.57 -17.04
C GLY A 683 -14.54 -14.14 -15.77
N SER A 684 -13.80 -14.98 -15.05
CA SER A 684 -14.23 -15.53 -13.75
C SER A 684 -14.25 -14.46 -12.64
N PRO A 685 -15.33 -14.33 -11.83
CA PRO A 685 -15.49 -13.26 -10.83
C PRO A 685 -14.34 -13.13 -9.83
N PHE A 686 -13.81 -14.24 -9.30
CA PHE A 686 -12.71 -14.21 -8.32
C PHE A 686 -11.37 -13.74 -8.90
N TYR A 687 -11.22 -13.80 -10.23
CA TYR A 687 -10.01 -13.43 -10.97
C TYR A 687 -10.15 -12.09 -11.73
N ALA A 688 -11.33 -11.46 -11.64
CA ALA A 688 -11.66 -10.27 -12.40
C ALA A 688 -11.00 -9.01 -11.82
N ALA A 689 -10.50 -8.15 -12.72
CA ALA A 689 -9.92 -6.87 -12.34
C ALA A 689 -10.99 -5.85 -11.87
N PRO A 690 -10.62 -4.81 -11.11
CA PRO A 690 -11.55 -3.82 -10.57
C PRO A 690 -12.42 -3.16 -11.64
N GLU A 691 -11.81 -2.84 -12.78
CA GLU A 691 -12.49 -2.22 -13.92
C GLU A 691 -13.54 -3.14 -14.57
N ILE A 692 -13.33 -4.46 -14.57
CA ILE A 692 -14.32 -5.44 -15.05
C ILE A 692 -15.53 -5.48 -14.12
N LEU A 693 -15.27 -5.55 -12.81
CA LEU A 693 -16.31 -5.59 -11.78
C LEU A 693 -17.11 -4.29 -11.70
N LYS A 694 -16.48 -3.14 -12.00
CA LYS A 694 -17.12 -1.83 -12.15
C LYS A 694 -17.83 -1.63 -13.49
N ARG A 695 -17.79 -2.62 -14.40
CA ARG A 695 -18.33 -2.54 -15.77
C ARG A 695 -17.78 -1.36 -16.58
N GLN A 696 -16.51 -1.01 -16.35
CA GLN A 696 -15.83 0.08 -17.07
C GLN A 696 -15.14 -0.44 -18.34
N PRO A 697 -14.94 0.41 -19.36
CA PRO A 697 -14.06 0.07 -20.46
C PRO A 697 -12.65 -0.22 -19.96
N TYR A 698 -12.03 -1.30 -20.46
CA TYR A 698 -10.76 -1.81 -19.92
C TYR A 698 -9.76 -2.20 -21.01
N TYR A 699 -8.48 -2.18 -20.65
CA TYR A 699 -7.40 -2.64 -21.52
C TYR A 699 -7.12 -4.12 -21.27
N GLY A 700 -7.22 -4.95 -22.31
CA GLY A 700 -7.15 -6.42 -22.20
C GLY A 700 -5.84 -6.92 -21.57
N PRO A 701 -4.66 -6.48 -22.02
CA PRO A 701 -3.39 -6.87 -21.43
C PRO A 701 -3.31 -6.57 -19.93
N SER A 702 -3.72 -5.38 -19.49
CA SER A 702 -3.73 -5.03 -18.06
C SER A 702 -4.67 -5.92 -17.25
N ASN A 703 -5.80 -6.36 -17.82
CA ASN A 703 -6.68 -7.32 -17.16
C ASN A 703 -6.00 -8.69 -16.98
N ASP A 704 -5.29 -9.17 -18.01
CA ASP A 704 -4.54 -10.44 -17.92
C ASP A 704 -3.49 -10.40 -16.79
N ILE A 705 -2.82 -9.25 -16.61
CA ILE A 705 -1.84 -9.04 -15.55
C ILE A 705 -2.47 -9.16 -14.15
N TRP A 706 -3.67 -8.61 -13.95
CA TRP A 706 -4.38 -8.75 -12.69
C TRP A 706 -4.69 -10.23 -12.41
N SER A 707 -5.28 -10.93 -13.38
CA SER A 707 -5.62 -12.34 -13.24
C SER A 707 -4.39 -13.23 -13.01
N LEU A 708 -3.25 -12.91 -13.63
CA LEU A 708 -1.96 -13.57 -13.35
C LEU A 708 -1.51 -13.38 -11.89
N GLY A 709 -1.70 -12.19 -11.32
CA GLY A 709 -1.46 -11.95 -9.90
C GLY A 709 -2.32 -12.84 -9.01
N VAL A 710 -3.62 -12.98 -9.34
CA VAL A 710 -4.54 -13.86 -8.59
C VAL A 710 -4.11 -15.32 -8.71
N VAL A 711 -3.72 -15.78 -9.90
CA VAL A 711 -3.19 -17.14 -10.12
C VAL A 711 -1.95 -17.41 -9.26
N LEU A 712 -0.95 -16.52 -9.26
CA LEU A 712 0.26 -16.69 -8.45
C LEU A 712 -0.05 -16.68 -6.95
N TYR A 713 -0.91 -15.76 -6.51
CA TYR A 713 -1.31 -15.67 -5.12
C TYR A 713 -2.02 -16.95 -4.66
N SER A 714 -2.95 -17.45 -5.46
CA SER A 714 -3.69 -18.69 -5.19
C SER A 714 -2.76 -19.89 -5.13
N MET A 715 -1.81 -20.01 -6.06
CA MET A 715 -0.79 -21.08 -6.01
C MET A 715 0.01 -21.07 -4.70
N MET A 716 0.40 -19.89 -4.21
CA MET A 716 1.31 -19.78 -3.06
C MET A 716 0.63 -19.81 -1.70
N THR A 717 -0.64 -19.45 -1.65
CA THR A 717 -1.37 -19.29 -0.37
C THR A 717 -2.48 -20.31 -0.18
N GLY A 718 -2.95 -20.98 -1.25
CA GLY A 718 -4.12 -21.85 -1.19
C GLY A 718 -5.44 -21.09 -0.99
N THR A 719 -5.42 -19.77 -1.19
CA THR A 719 -6.54 -18.85 -0.94
C THR A 719 -6.61 -17.80 -2.03
N ILE A 720 -7.76 -17.15 -2.20
CA ILE A 720 -7.87 -16.00 -3.10
C ILE A 720 -7.47 -14.69 -2.39
N PRO A 721 -6.96 -13.67 -3.11
CA PRO A 721 -6.38 -12.48 -2.47
C PRO A 721 -7.39 -11.63 -1.68
N TRP A 722 -8.67 -11.68 -2.06
CA TRP A 722 -9.70 -10.72 -1.64
C TRP A 722 -10.64 -11.26 -0.54
N ALA A 723 -10.09 -11.71 0.60
CA ALA A 723 -10.94 -12.25 1.67
C ALA A 723 -11.92 -11.22 2.23
N GLY A 724 -13.11 -11.66 2.65
CA GLY A 724 -14.14 -10.84 3.28
C GLY A 724 -15.19 -11.72 3.95
N GLU A 725 -15.81 -11.23 5.02
CA GLU A 725 -16.85 -11.96 5.76
C GLU A 725 -18.19 -12.02 4.99
N SER A 726 -18.27 -11.35 3.84
CA SER A 726 -19.42 -11.32 2.95
C SER A 726 -19.02 -11.05 1.50
N GLY A 727 -19.85 -11.48 0.54
CA GLY A 727 -19.64 -11.20 -0.90
C GLY A 727 -19.42 -9.70 -1.23
N PRO A 728 -20.17 -8.75 -0.63
CA PRO A 728 -19.91 -7.32 -0.81
C PRO A 728 -18.56 -6.84 -0.27
N GLU A 729 -18.08 -7.43 0.83
CA GLU A 729 -16.77 -7.08 1.38
C GLU A 729 -15.64 -7.61 0.50
N GLN A 730 -15.78 -8.84 0.01
CA GLN A 730 -14.86 -9.40 -0.98
C GLN A 730 -14.82 -8.52 -2.25
N LEU A 731 -15.98 -8.18 -2.80
CA LEU A 731 -16.08 -7.28 -3.96
C LEU A 731 -15.39 -5.95 -3.68
N ARG A 732 -15.66 -5.34 -2.52
CA ARG A 732 -15.01 -4.11 -2.09
C ARG A 732 -13.48 -4.28 -2.05
N ASN A 733 -12.98 -5.35 -1.46
CA ASN A 733 -11.54 -5.59 -1.36
C ASN A 733 -10.89 -5.77 -2.72
N THR A 734 -11.54 -6.46 -3.66
CA THR A 734 -11.10 -6.51 -5.07
C THR A 734 -11.09 -5.12 -5.70
N LEU A 735 -12.17 -4.32 -5.54
CA LEU A 735 -12.29 -3.00 -6.16
C LEU A 735 -11.25 -1.96 -5.70
N PHE A 736 -10.70 -2.14 -4.50
CA PHE A 736 -9.70 -1.27 -3.89
C PHE A 736 -8.30 -1.88 -3.85
N GLY A 737 -8.10 -3.09 -4.38
CA GLY A 737 -6.80 -3.76 -4.34
C GLY A 737 -6.34 -4.13 -2.93
N ASN A 738 -7.27 -4.30 -1.99
CA ASN A 738 -6.98 -4.67 -0.61
C ASN A 738 -6.83 -6.19 -0.50
N TRP A 739 -5.69 -6.72 -0.96
CA TRP A 739 -5.38 -8.14 -0.85
C TRP A 739 -4.77 -8.50 0.51
N LEU A 740 -4.90 -9.77 0.90
CA LEU A 740 -4.37 -10.31 2.16
C LEU A 740 -2.81 -10.34 2.18
N ASP A 741 -2.19 -9.31 2.76
CA ASP A 741 -0.72 -9.22 2.90
C ASP A 741 -0.17 -9.86 4.20
N ASN A 742 -1.04 -10.43 5.04
CA ASN A 742 -0.69 -11.07 6.30
C ASN A 742 -0.16 -12.51 6.15
N VAL A 743 -0.10 -13.04 4.93
CA VAL A 743 0.47 -14.38 4.66
C VAL A 743 2.00 -14.27 4.56
N VAL A 744 2.71 -15.21 5.17
CA VAL A 744 4.18 -15.29 5.10
C VAL A 744 4.59 -15.68 3.69
N ILE A 745 5.00 -14.68 2.91
CA ILE A 745 5.41 -14.80 1.51
C ILE A 745 6.79 -14.14 1.36
N PRO A 746 7.72 -14.73 0.58
CA PRO A 746 9.03 -14.11 0.32
C PRO A 746 8.89 -12.68 -0.22
N VAL A 747 9.69 -11.75 0.31
CA VAL A 747 9.69 -10.32 -0.09
C VAL A 747 9.74 -10.11 -1.62
N PRO A 748 10.56 -10.86 -2.40
CA PRO A 748 10.58 -10.69 -3.85
C PRO A 748 9.24 -10.98 -4.54
N VAL A 749 8.42 -11.88 -3.99
CA VAL A 749 7.11 -12.23 -4.53
C VAL A 749 6.07 -11.18 -4.15
N LYS A 750 6.14 -10.60 -2.95
CA LYS A 750 5.26 -9.49 -2.56
C LYS A 750 5.35 -8.32 -3.54
N ARG A 751 6.56 -8.05 -4.07
CA ARG A 751 6.75 -7.05 -5.14
C ARG A 751 5.92 -7.36 -6.39
N ILE A 752 5.84 -8.62 -6.82
CA ILE A 752 5.05 -9.04 -7.97
C ILE A 752 3.56 -8.82 -7.70
N PHE A 753 3.07 -9.17 -6.50
CA PHE A 753 1.67 -8.91 -6.14
C PHE A 753 1.32 -7.43 -6.15
N MET A 754 2.16 -6.56 -5.58
CA MET A 754 1.94 -5.11 -5.63
C MET A 754 1.83 -4.59 -7.07
N ARG A 755 2.64 -5.13 -7.98
CA ARG A 755 2.65 -4.76 -9.40
C ARG A 755 1.42 -5.29 -10.16
N CYS A 756 0.99 -6.52 -9.90
CA CYS A 756 -0.20 -7.11 -10.52
C CYS A 756 -1.50 -6.50 -9.99
N PHE A 757 -1.57 -6.22 -8.69
CA PHE A 757 -2.76 -5.71 -7.98
C PHE A 757 -2.82 -4.18 -7.90
N THR A 758 -2.06 -3.49 -8.75
CA THR A 758 -2.23 -2.04 -8.95
C THR A 758 -3.61 -1.79 -9.57
N VAL A 759 -4.48 -1.10 -8.83
CA VAL A 759 -5.89 -0.89 -9.20
C VAL A 759 -6.03 -0.08 -10.47
N ASP A 760 -5.24 0.98 -10.63
CA ASP A 760 -5.19 1.75 -11.87
C ASP A 760 -4.53 0.91 -12.98
N TYR A 761 -5.32 0.51 -13.98
CA TYR A 761 -4.86 -0.34 -15.08
C TYR A 761 -3.79 0.33 -15.96
N GLN A 762 -3.65 1.66 -15.92
CA GLN A 762 -2.62 2.41 -16.65
C GLN A 762 -1.26 2.38 -15.95
N LEU A 763 -1.26 2.26 -14.62
CA LEU A 763 -0.05 2.15 -13.79
C LEU A 763 0.32 0.69 -13.49
N ARG A 764 -0.59 -0.24 -13.76
CA ARG A 764 -0.39 -1.68 -13.58
C ARG A 764 0.73 -2.17 -14.49
N ALA A 765 1.59 -3.04 -13.94
CA ALA A 765 2.78 -3.51 -14.64
C ALA A 765 2.45 -4.16 -15.99
N THR A 766 3.35 -4.02 -16.95
CA THR A 766 3.25 -4.73 -18.23
C THR A 766 3.78 -6.17 -18.12
N ILE A 767 3.48 -7.02 -19.11
CA ILE A 767 3.94 -8.41 -19.11
C ILE A 767 5.48 -8.51 -19.18
N GLN A 768 6.12 -7.62 -19.95
CA GLN A 768 7.58 -7.54 -20.08
C GLN A 768 8.23 -7.13 -18.76
N GLU A 769 7.58 -6.22 -18.06
CA GLU A 769 7.98 -5.71 -16.77
C GLU A 769 7.94 -6.77 -15.65
N LEU A 770 6.93 -7.64 -15.66
CA LEU A 770 6.85 -8.77 -14.74
C LEU A 770 7.88 -9.84 -15.07
N GLU A 771 8.10 -10.11 -16.35
CA GLU A 771 9.10 -11.09 -16.77
C GLU A 771 10.51 -10.64 -16.41
N ALA A 772 10.84 -9.35 -16.55
CA ALA A 772 12.13 -8.78 -16.16
C ALA A 772 12.37 -8.78 -14.64
N ASP A 773 11.38 -9.14 -13.83
CA ASP A 773 11.52 -9.21 -12.38
C ASP A 773 12.60 -10.24 -11.98
N PRO A 774 13.57 -9.88 -11.12
CA PRO A 774 14.64 -10.79 -10.71
C PRO A 774 14.16 -12.15 -10.17
N TRP A 775 13.04 -12.20 -9.46
CA TRP A 775 12.51 -13.47 -8.93
C TRP A 775 11.95 -14.36 -10.04
N VAL A 776 11.31 -13.74 -11.04
CA VAL A 776 10.81 -14.46 -12.23
C VAL A 776 11.97 -14.96 -13.08
N GLN A 777 12.98 -14.12 -13.32
CA GLN A 777 14.19 -14.51 -14.06
C GLN A 777 14.92 -15.68 -13.42
N LEU A 778 15.05 -15.69 -12.08
CA LEU A 778 15.64 -16.81 -11.34
C LEU A 778 14.79 -18.08 -11.40
N SER A 779 13.49 -17.95 -11.65
CA SER A 779 12.55 -19.07 -11.75
C SER A 779 12.39 -19.62 -13.17
N MET A 780 12.95 -18.94 -14.18
CA MET A 780 12.92 -19.41 -15.56
C MET A 780 13.68 -20.74 -15.67
N PRO A 781 13.12 -21.76 -16.34
CA PRO A 781 13.83 -23.01 -16.58
C PRO A 781 15.15 -22.72 -17.32
N VAL A 782 16.26 -23.28 -16.83
CA VAL A 782 17.52 -23.24 -17.57
C VAL A 782 17.28 -23.99 -18.88
N VAL A 783 17.22 -23.27 -19.99
CA VAL A 783 17.26 -23.87 -21.32
C VAL A 783 18.65 -24.48 -21.45
N LYS A 784 18.79 -25.78 -21.11
CA LYS A 784 19.97 -26.53 -21.52
C LYS A 784 20.01 -26.43 -23.04
N PRO A 785 21.09 -25.89 -23.64
CA PRO A 785 21.18 -25.85 -25.09
C PRO A 785 21.00 -27.29 -25.58
N ARG A 786 19.97 -27.52 -26.42
CA ARG A 786 19.83 -28.79 -27.13
C ARG A 786 21.19 -29.08 -27.77
N SER A 787 21.70 -30.28 -27.53
CA SER A 787 23.03 -30.68 -27.97
C SER A 787 23.26 -30.28 -29.43
N ARG A 788 24.49 -29.84 -29.74
CA ARG A 788 24.97 -29.46 -31.09
C ARG A 788 25.00 -30.65 -32.07
N SER A 789 24.00 -31.53 -32.06
CA SER A 789 23.87 -32.67 -32.99
C SER A 789 22.99 -32.37 -34.20
N LEU A 790 22.20 -31.28 -34.20
CA LEU A 790 21.38 -30.90 -35.35
C LEU A 790 22.07 -29.93 -36.32
N LEU A 791 22.93 -29.04 -35.82
CA LEU A 791 23.70 -28.08 -36.65
C LEU A 791 24.83 -28.74 -37.45
N LYS A 792 25.33 -29.92 -37.02
CA LYS A 792 26.29 -30.71 -37.82
C LYS A 792 25.64 -31.48 -38.98
N ARG A 793 24.33 -31.78 -38.93
CA ARG A 793 23.61 -32.46 -40.03
C ARG A 793 23.09 -31.52 -41.11
N ILE A 794 22.96 -30.23 -40.81
CA ILE A 794 22.56 -29.21 -41.80
C ILE A 794 23.78 -28.64 -42.53
N SER A 795 24.94 -28.56 -41.88
CA SER A 795 26.19 -28.15 -42.54
C SER A 795 26.75 -29.19 -43.52
N SER A 796 26.51 -30.49 -43.31
CA SER A 796 26.98 -31.54 -44.23
C SER A 796 26.06 -31.79 -45.42
N ALA A 797 24.81 -31.32 -45.38
CA ALA A 797 23.84 -31.45 -46.48
C ALA A 797 23.83 -30.23 -47.42
N LEU A 798 24.37 -29.08 -46.99
CA LEU A 798 24.47 -27.86 -47.81
C LEU A 798 25.81 -27.72 -48.55
N LEU A 799 26.83 -28.54 -48.22
CA LEU A 799 28.13 -28.56 -48.90
C LEU A 799 28.21 -29.59 -50.05
N THR A 800 27.25 -30.50 -50.17
CA THR A 800 27.15 -31.49 -51.28
C THR A 800 26.19 -31.10 -52.40
N ALA A 801 25.51 -29.95 -52.31
CA ALA A 801 24.54 -29.49 -53.31
C ALA A 801 25.01 -28.25 -54.12
N ARG A 802 26.30 -27.87 -54.06
CA ARG A 802 26.85 -26.72 -54.81
C ARG A 802 28.11 -27.02 -55.64
N SER A 803 28.41 -28.28 -55.93
CA SER A 803 29.47 -28.67 -56.90
C SER A 803 28.95 -29.36 -58.16
N GLU A 804 27.65 -29.28 -58.45
CA GLU A 804 27.09 -29.61 -59.77
C GLU A 804 26.20 -28.46 -60.28
N LYS A 805 26.85 -27.32 -60.55
CA LYS A 805 26.67 -26.51 -61.78
C LYS A 805 27.55 -25.26 -61.68
N ILE A 806 28.59 -25.29 -62.52
CA ILE A 806 29.65 -24.31 -62.82
C ILE A 806 30.84 -24.35 -61.86
#